data_AF-A0A2Z4UWL5-F1
#
_entry.id   AF-A0A2Z4UWL5-F1
#
_cell.length_a   1.000
_cell.length_b   1.000
_cell.length_c   1.000
_cell.angle_alpha   90.00
_cell.angle_beta   90.00
_cell.angle_gamma   90.00
#
_symmetry.space_group_name_H-M   'P 1'
#
loop_
_entity.id
_entity.type
_entity.pdbx_description
1 polymer ?
#
loop_
_entity_poly.entity_id
_entity_poly.type
_entity_poly.pdbx_seq_one_letter_code
_entity_poly.pdbx_strand_id
1 'polypeptide(L)'
;MPSVGSRARVAVVGPFSGPRASWGVLLTRAAAARPGPGISWEFHDDRGDADRAAEVGRAVVADGGYAAVVGHFNSMGAARVTDGYRAAGLPLLLPLSTAPGLLTEPGALRWCAHDTGQVRALLAAARPSGHRAPAVVDDGSAYGRRLADRFRVALATAEPPEHPPVDVVVCGTHVGAATTARRLRAEGFEGRLLFTDDCAVEEFPGLLGSAAGDAHVARLRGGARRHVEAAFDCLVDALTAQPDVRGDALLAALRGHAGIDFDSRGDAVDAATSSAWETVPLARAFSRIPAPMTGRVSEPDVVVIGDGVVGSAVAAELAAAGRSVAIATLGPGAPAATAASGGLVRSYEPQPVLRRLAILSHQLLWGGDPEEAARCGFRRTGSLVLLGPDDLPEAERGLAELRDAGIAAELLTPDQLRSRWPDLSTAGISAALWEPDGGYASPTATAAVHRTRALRLGATLLPYGPVHELLPHPRGAEVVTAGAALTAACVVVAAGSGTPALLGDRLSFRPGAQASRTRRIRYAFFDRGGRELPVVNDLTTGVWGRPQLDGEAAGGHLTGRPVDEWNVPVVSGDTLTEEQIAHIRGGAVPRWPWLDRAPFMSGRFGTDLYHPDGPFLGLLSGDPRTVVAACWSGAGFKTAPGAAAEAAAAVDYVLGARAGARARAGA
;
A
#
# COMPACT_ATOMS: atom_id res chain seq x y z
N MET A 1 -20.46 -23.78 33.55
CA MET A 1 -20.00 -22.73 32.63
C MET A 1 -18.89 -23.35 31.79
N PRO A 2 -18.99 -23.42 30.46
CA PRO A 2 -17.91 -23.93 29.64
C PRO A 2 -16.78 -22.89 29.62
N SER A 3 -15.54 -23.36 29.74
CA SER A 3 -14.32 -22.55 29.59
C SER A 3 -14.31 -21.88 28.22
N VAL A 4 -13.94 -20.60 28.17
CA VAL A 4 -13.66 -19.88 26.92
C VAL A 4 -12.56 -20.66 26.19
N GLY A 5 -12.92 -21.37 25.12
CA GLY A 5 -11.99 -22.21 24.35
C GLY A 5 -10.90 -21.36 23.71
N SER A 6 -9.64 -21.81 23.80
CA SER A 6 -8.50 -21.15 23.16
C SER A 6 -8.68 -21.10 21.65
N ARG A 7 -8.52 -19.92 21.03
CA ARG A 7 -8.54 -19.79 19.57
C ARG A 7 -7.31 -20.46 18.95
N ALA A 8 -7.50 -21.19 17.85
CA ALA A 8 -6.41 -21.71 17.04
C ALA A 8 -5.69 -20.56 16.34
N ARG A 9 -4.40 -20.36 16.65
CA ARG A 9 -3.55 -19.34 16.00
C ARG A 9 -3.08 -19.88 14.66
N VAL A 10 -3.23 -19.11 13.59
CA VAL A 10 -2.76 -19.47 12.25
C VAL A 10 -1.84 -18.38 11.74
N ALA A 11 -0.63 -18.76 11.35
CA ALA A 11 0.31 -17.83 10.72
C ALA A 11 -0.06 -17.66 9.24
N VAL A 12 -0.36 -16.43 8.84
CA VAL A 12 -0.57 -16.04 7.45
C VAL A 12 0.70 -15.34 6.96
N VAL A 13 1.42 -15.98 6.05
CA VAL A 13 2.76 -15.54 5.66
C VAL A 13 2.82 -15.21 4.17
N GLY A 14 3.27 -14.01 3.85
CA GLY A 14 3.43 -13.59 2.46
C GLY A 14 3.91 -12.15 2.32
N PRO A 15 3.95 -11.63 1.08
CA PRO A 15 4.44 -10.29 0.79
C PRO A 15 3.38 -9.26 1.18
N PHE A 16 3.42 -8.73 2.41
CA PHE A 16 2.52 -7.65 2.84
C PHE A 16 3.14 -6.26 2.61
N SER A 17 4.45 -6.22 2.38
CA SER A 17 5.16 -5.04 1.89
C SER A 17 6.15 -5.41 0.78
N GLY A 18 6.83 -4.39 0.23
CA GLY A 18 7.81 -4.57 -0.84
C GLY A 18 7.20 -4.71 -2.23
N PRO A 19 8.02 -5.05 -3.24
CA PRO A 19 7.64 -5.00 -4.66
C PRO A 19 6.63 -6.07 -5.08
N ARG A 20 6.27 -7.01 -4.18
CA ARG A 20 5.24 -8.03 -4.41
C ARG A 20 4.01 -7.88 -3.52
N ALA A 21 3.84 -6.74 -2.85
CA ALA A 21 2.80 -6.53 -1.84
C ALA A 21 1.37 -6.80 -2.37
N SER A 22 1.14 -6.60 -3.66
CA SER A 22 -0.14 -6.85 -4.32
C SER A 22 -0.59 -8.30 -4.24
N TRP A 23 0.35 -9.24 -4.17
CA TRP A 23 0.04 -10.65 -3.94
C TRP A 23 -0.45 -10.91 -2.51
N GLY A 24 0.07 -10.19 -1.51
CA GLY A 24 -0.38 -10.29 -0.12
C GLY A 24 -1.80 -9.79 0.13
N VAL A 25 -2.36 -8.99 -0.79
CA VAL A 25 -3.77 -8.58 -0.76
C VAL A 25 -4.71 -9.79 -0.81
N LEU A 26 -4.36 -10.84 -1.56
CA LEU A 26 -5.17 -12.06 -1.63
C LEU A 26 -5.24 -12.78 -0.28
N LEU A 27 -4.11 -12.89 0.44
CA LEU A 27 -4.06 -13.45 1.79
C LEU A 27 -4.87 -12.63 2.77
N THR A 28 -4.74 -11.30 2.69
CA THR A 28 -5.43 -10.35 3.57
C THR A 28 -6.94 -10.44 3.38
N ARG A 29 -7.41 -10.42 2.12
CA ARG A 29 -8.83 -10.58 1.76
C ARG A 29 -9.37 -11.94 2.19
N ALA A 30 -8.62 -13.02 1.97
CA ALA A 30 -9.07 -14.38 2.31
C ALA A 30 -9.22 -14.58 3.83
N ALA A 31 -8.27 -14.08 4.63
CA ALA A 31 -8.36 -14.10 6.09
C ALA A 31 -9.53 -13.23 6.60
N ALA A 32 -9.66 -11.99 6.08
CA ALA A 32 -10.70 -11.05 6.50
C ALA A 32 -12.12 -11.56 6.18
N ALA A 33 -12.30 -12.29 5.07
CA ALA A 33 -13.58 -12.87 4.69
C ALA A 33 -14.04 -14.03 5.60
N ARG A 34 -13.18 -14.50 6.50
CA ARG A 34 -13.42 -15.67 7.36
C ARG A 34 -13.21 -15.32 8.85
N PRO A 35 -14.06 -14.45 9.43
CA PRO A 35 -14.03 -14.17 10.86
C PRO A 35 -14.64 -15.36 11.63
N GLY A 36 -13.84 -16.38 11.91
CA GLY A 36 -14.26 -17.53 12.70
C GLY A 36 -14.11 -17.28 14.21
N PRO A 37 -15.10 -17.61 15.07
CA PRO A 37 -15.01 -17.35 16.53
C PRO A 37 -13.86 -18.12 17.23
N GLY A 38 -13.31 -19.15 16.58
CA GLY A 38 -12.25 -20.02 17.09
C GLY A 38 -10.89 -19.92 16.38
N ILE A 39 -10.69 -18.99 15.43
CA ILE A 39 -9.44 -18.86 14.68
C ILE A 39 -8.88 -17.44 14.82
N SER A 40 -7.57 -17.33 15.03
CA SER A 40 -6.85 -16.06 15.05
C SER A 40 -5.83 -16.03 13.92
N TRP A 41 -5.99 -15.10 12.99
CA TRP A 41 -5.08 -14.89 11.87
C TRP A 41 -3.94 -13.95 12.27
N GLU A 42 -2.70 -14.41 12.22
CA GLU A 42 -1.52 -13.61 12.53
C GLU A 42 -0.66 -13.42 11.29
N PHE A 43 -0.48 -12.18 10.87
CA PHE A 43 0.18 -11.85 9.61
C PHE A 43 1.68 -11.63 9.80
N HIS A 44 2.48 -12.33 8.98
CA HIS A 44 3.93 -12.22 8.96
C HIS A 44 4.44 -11.83 7.57
N ASP A 45 5.15 -10.71 7.49
CA ASP A 45 5.61 -10.16 6.22
C ASP A 45 6.96 -10.73 5.79
N ASP A 46 6.92 -11.56 4.73
CA ASP A 46 8.11 -12.11 4.09
C ASP A 46 8.63 -11.23 2.93
N ARG A 47 7.92 -10.15 2.60
CA ARG A 47 8.24 -9.18 1.53
C ARG A 47 8.40 -9.81 0.14
N GLY A 48 8.00 -11.07 -0.03
CA GLY A 48 8.22 -11.85 -1.24
C GLY A 48 9.69 -12.18 -1.48
N ASP A 49 10.51 -12.19 -0.43
CA ASP A 49 11.94 -12.45 -0.45
C ASP A 49 12.29 -13.78 0.25
N ALA A 50 13.28 -14.50 -0.27
CA ALA A 50 13.60 -15.85 0.19
C ALA A 50 14.42 -15.87 1.49
N ASP A 51 15.28 -14.88 1.73
CA ASP A 51 16.04 -14.76 2.98
C ASP A 51 15.10 -14.35 4.11
N ARG A 52 14.25 -13.36 3.83
CA ARG A 52 13.24 -12.90 4.77
C ARG A 52 12.20 -13.98 5.09
N ALA A 53 11.76 -14.76 4.11
CA ALA A 53 10.88 -15.91 4.35
C ALA A 53 11.51 -16.91 5.33
N ALA A 54 12.80 -17.18 5.21
CA ALA A 54 13.50 -18.10 6.11
C ALA A 54 13.59 -17.54 7.55
N GLU A 55 13.80 -16.23 7.72
CA GLU A 55 13.75 -15.58 9.03
C GLU A 55 12.37 -15.67 9.67
N VAL A 56 11.32 -15.35 8.90
CA VAL A 56 9.94 -15.44 9.35
C VAL A 56 9.60 -16.88 9.72
N GLY A 57 9.98 -17.87 8.90
CA GLY A 57 9.72 -19.27 9.20
C GLY A 57 10.37 -19.73 10.49
N ARG A 58 11.62 -19.32 10.76
CA ARG A 58 12.27 -19.60 12.05
C ARG A 58 11.53 -18.97 13.23
N ALA A 59 11.05 -17.74 13.09
CA ALA A 59 10.29 -17.06 14.14
C ALA A 59 8.94 -17.75 14.40
N VAL A 60 8.23 -18.16 13.34
CA VAL A 60 6.96 -18.90 13.44
C VAL A 60 7.15 -20.25 14.12
N VAL A 61 8.22 -20.99 13.78
CA VAL A 61 8.55 -22.26 14.45
C VAL A 61 8.93 -22.03 15.92
N ALA A 62 9.73 -21.01 16.21
CA ALA A 62 10.18 -20.72 17.56
C ALA A 62 9.05 -20.32 18.52
N ASP A 63 7.99 -19.69 18.02
CA ASP A 63 6.78 -19.37 18.79
C ASP A 63 6.08 -20.65 19.32
N GLY A 64 6.02 -21.71 18.50
CA GLY A 64 5.47 -23.02 18.88
C GLY A 64 3.96 -23.05 19.15
N GLY A 65 3.25 -21.92 19.05
CA GLY A 65 1.82 -21.81 19.36
C GLY A 65 0.88 -21.85 18.15
N TYR A 66 1.42 -21.96 16.92
CA TYR A 66 0.61 -21.98 15.71
C TYR A 66 0.04 -23.36 15.39
N ALA A 67 -1.19 -23.38 14.90
CA ALA A 67 -1.88 -24.58 14.43
C ALA A 67 -1.47 -24.97 13.01
N ALA A 68 -1.28 -23.97 12.15
CA ALA A 68 -0.91 -24.12 10.76
C ALA A 68 -0.28 -22.83 10.22
N VAL A 69 0.33 -22.93 9.05
CA VAL A 69 0.83 -21.82 8.25
C VAL A 69 0.11 -21.79 6.91
N VAL A 70 -0.40 -20.62 6.49
CA VAL A 70 -0.92 -20.39 5.14
C VAL A 70 0.01 -19.41 4.42
N GLY A 71 0.56 -19.82 3.28
CA GLY A 71 1.71 -19.20 2.65
C GLY A 71 2.81 -20.25 2.45
N HIS A 72 4.01 -19.92 2.00
CA HIS A 72 4.46 -18.67 1.41
C HIS A 72 4.07 -18.62 -0.07
N PHE A 73 3.95 -17.41 -0.64
CA PHE A 73 3.63 -17.27 -2.07
C PHE A 73 4.88 -17.33 -2.95
N ASN A 74 6.02 -16.84 -2.46
CA ASN A 74 7.29 -16.98 -3.16
C ASN A 74 7.78 -18.44 -3.05
N SER A 75 7.92 -19.13 -4.18
CA SER A 75 8.33 -20.54 -4.20
C SER A 75 9.75 -20.79 -3.66
N MET A 76 10.68 -19.83 -3.81
CA MET A 76 12.02 -19.95 -3.22
C MET A 76 11.97 -19.76 -1.70
N GLY A 77 11.11 -18.86 -1.22
CA GLY A 77 10.84 -18.69 0.20
C GLY A 77 10.21 -19.94 0.80
N ALA A 78 9.18 -20.47 0.14
CA ALA A 78 8.54 -21.73 0.52
C ALA A 78 9.57 -22.88 0.62
N ALA A 79 10.44 -23.03 -0.38
CA ALA A 79 11.46 -24.08 -0.39
C ALA A 79 12.42 -24.03 0.81
N ARG A 80 12.64 -22.84 1.39
CA ARG A 80 13.52 -22.66 2.55
C ARG A 80 12.86 -22.92 3.89
N VAL A 81 11.53 -22.99 3.93
CA VAL A 81 10.78 -23.12 5.19
C VAL A 81 10.04 -24.46 5.31
N THR A 82 9.73 -25.13 4.19
CA THR A 82 8.95 -26.37 4.20
C THR A 82 9.53 -27.43 5.14
N ASP A 83 10.84 -27.67 5.08
CA ASP A 83 11.49 -28.65 5.96
C ASP A 83 11.48 -28.25 7.43
N GLY A 84 11.62 -26.94 7.72
CA GLY A 84 11.56 -26.41 9.08
C GLY A 84 10.18 -26.58 9.70
N TYR A 85 9.12 -26.26 8.95
CA TYR A 85 7.75 -26.46 9.42
C TYR A 85 7.41 -27.95 9.58
N ARG A 86 7.84 -28.79 8.63
CA ARG A 86 7.68 -30.25 8.72
C ARG A 86 8.35 -30.83 9.96
N ALA A 87 9.61 -30.45 10.23
CA ALA A 87 10.34 -30.90 11.41
C ALA A 87 9.68 -30.45 12.72
N ALA A 88 8.99 -29.30 12.72
CA ALA A 88 8.22 -28.79 13.84
C ALA A 88 6.81 -29.41 13.96
N GLY A 89 6.41 -30.30 13.05
CA GLY A 89 5.06 -30.84 12.99
C GLY A 89 3.99 -29.78 12.71
N LEU A 90 4.35 -28.72 11.97
CA LEU A 90 3.49 -27.59 11.67
C LEU A 90 2.96 -27.69 10.23
N PRO A 91 1.66 -27.94 10.02
CA PRO A 91 1.05 -28.04 8.69
C PRO A 91 1.21 -26.77 7.88
N LEU A 92 1.67 -26.91 6.63
CA LEU A 92 1.87 -25.81 5.69
C LEU A 92 0.89 -25.89 4.50
N LEU A 93 0.15 -24.82 4.24
CA LEU A 93 -0.76 -24.69 3.10
C LEU A 93 -0.19 -23.72 2.08
N LEU A 94 0.10 -24.22 0.87
CA LEU A 94 0.74 -23.49 -0.23
C LEU A 94 -0.26 -23.21 -1.36
N PRO A 95 -0.99 -22.08 -1.35
CA PRO A 95 -2.00 -21.84 -2.37
C PRO A 95 -1.43 -21.32 -3.70
N LEU A 96 -0.21 -20.76 -3.74
CA LEU A 96 0.35 -20.11 -4.95
C LEU A 96 1.86 -20.34 -5.18
N SER A 97 2.49 -21.30 -4.48
CA SER A 97 3.90 -21.64 -4.71
C SER A 97 4.07 -22.64 -5.87
N THR A 98 4.25 -22.12 -7.09
CA THR A 98 4.15 -22.88 -8.35
C THR A 98 5.40 -23.67 -8.76
N ALA A 99 6.55 -23.52 -8.10
CA ALA A 99 7.77 -24.25 -8.50
C ALA A 99 7.63 -25.77 -8.30
N PRO A 100 7.91 -26.62 -9.31
CA PRO A 100 7.84 -28.07 -9.16
C PRO A 100 8.94 -28.59 -8.24
N GLY A 101 8.71 -29.74 -7.61
CA GLY A 101 9.67 -30.38 -6.71
C GLY A 101 9.79 -29.71 -5.34
N LEU A 102 8.86 -28.81 -5.01
CA LEU A 102 8.82 -28.12 -3.72
C LEU A 102 8.48 -29.07 -2.56
N LEU A 103 7.61 -30.06 -2.81
CA LEU A 103 7.20 -31.07 -1.84
C LEU A 103 7.88 -32.40 -2.18
N THR A 104 8.94 -32.71 -1.44
CA THR A 104 9.65 -33.99 -1.55
C THR A 104 9.13 -35.04 -0.58
N GLU A 105 8.54 -34.59 0.53
CA GLU A 105 8.08 -35.38 1.67
C GLU A 105 6.71 -34.85 2.15
N PRO A 106 5.88 -35.68 2.82
CA PRO A 106 4.63 -35.22 3.42
C PRO A 106 4.87 -34.15 4.51
N GLY A 107 3.96 -33.20 4.65
CA GLY A 107 4.05 -32.13 5.67
C GLY A 107 3.43 -30.80 5.23
N ALA A 108 3.16 -30.67 3.93
CA ALA A 108 2.48 -29.52 3.36
C ALA A 108 1.43 -29.98 2.34
N LEU A 109 0.50 -29.09 2.01
CA LEU A 109 -0.51 -29.31 0.96
C LEU A 109 -0.51 -28.10 0.02
N ARG A 110 -0.50 -28.37 -1.30
CA ARG A 110 -0.35 -27.33 -2.32
C ARG A 110 -1.54 -27.28 -3.28
N TRP A 111 -2.26 -26.16 -3.26
CA TRP A 111 -3.49 -25.95 -4.06
C TRP A 111 -3.24 -25.48 -5.50
N CYS A 112 -2.05 -24.96 -5.81
CA CYS A 112 -1.72 -24.50 -7.16
C CYS A 112 -1.02 -25.57 -7.99
N ALA A 113 -1.21 -25.50 -9.32
CA ALA A 113 -0.47 -26.29 -10.28
C ALA A 113 0.99 -25.82 -10.45
N HIS A 114 1.82 -26.67 -11.05
CA HIS A 114 3.22 -26.41 -11.34
C HIS A 114 3.41 -25.46 -12.52
N ASP A 115 4.44 -24.61 -12.46
CA ASP A 115 4.85 -23.72 -13.54
C ASP A 115 5.26 -24.46 -14.84
N THR A 116 5.46 -25.79 -14.79
CA THR A 116 5.65 -26.63 -15.99
C THR A 116 4.42 -26.64 -16.91
N GLY A 117 3.21 -26.56 -16.34
CA GLY A 117 1.98 -26.48 -17.11
C GLY A 117 1.82 -25.12 -17.80
N GLN A 118 2.29 -24.05 -17.16
CA GLN A 118 2.29 -22.68 -17.70
C GLN A 118 3.09 -22.56 -19.00
N VAL A 119 4.28 -23.17 -19.07
CA VAL A 119 5.11 -23.16 -20.29
C VAL A 119 4.31 -23.69 -21.47
N ARG A 120 3.62 -24.83 -21.29
CA ARG A 120 2.79 -25.43 -22.34
C ARG A 120 1.60 -24.54 -22.74
N ALA A 121 0.96 -23.87 -21.77
CA ALA A 121 -0.17 -22.98 -22.02
C ALA A 121 0.24 -21.73 -22.82
N LEU A 122 1.40 -21.13 -22.50
CA LEU A 122 1.93 -19.98 -23.23
C LEU A 122 2.40 -20.36 -24.64
N LEU A 123 3.08 -21.50 -24.78
CA LEU A 123 3.45 -22.01 -26.11
C LEU A 123 2.22 -22.34 -26.96
N ALA A 124 1.18 -22.93 -26.38
CA ALA A 124 -0.08 -23.18 -27.09
C ALA A 124 -0.77 -21.88 -27.53
N ALA A 125 -0.72 -20.83 -26.70
CA ALA A 125 -1.27 -19.51 -27.04
C ALA A 125 -0.48 -18.79 -28.15
N ALA A 126 0.80 -19.10 -28.31
CA ALA A 126 1.65 -18.60 -29.40
C ALA A 126 1.40 -19.32 -30.75
N ARG A 127 0.83 -20.53 -30.76
CA ARG A 127 0.60 -21.34 -31.99
C ARG A 127 -0.26 -20.71 -33.10
N PRO A 128 -1.25 -19.84 -32.84
CA PRO A 128 -2.03 -19.19 -33.90
C PRO A 128 -1.18 -18.39 -34.90
N SER A 129 0.08 -18.10 -34.56
CA SER A 129 1.07 -17.38 -35.39
C SER A 129 1.77 -18.27 -36.43
N GLY A 130 1.37 -19.53 -36.57
CA GLY A 130 2.05 -20.54 -37.41
C GLY A 130 3.01 -21.43 -36.61
N HIS A 131 3.64 -22.41 -37.25
CA HIS A 131 4.50 -23.42 -36.60
C HIS A 131 5.81 -22.90 -35.97
N ARG A 132 6.00 -21.57 -35.86
CA ARG A 132 7.25 -20.95 -35.40
C ARG A 132 7.23 -20.62 -33.92
N ALA A 133 8.38 -20.74 -33.26
CA ALA A 133 8.52 -20.49 -31.83
C ALA A 133 8.40 -18.98 -31.50
N PRO A 134 7.83 -18.60 -30.32
CA PRO A 134 7.93 -17.23 -29.83
C PRO A 134 9.37 -16.92 -29.39
N ALA A 135 9.76 -15.64 -29.43
CA ALA A 135 10.98 -15.20 -28.77
C ALA A 135 10.78 -15.23 -27.24
N VAL A 136 11.84 -15.51 -26.47
CA VAL A 136 11.79 -15.62 -25.02
C VAL A 136 12.81 -14.69 -24.40
N VAL A 137 12.36 -13.79 -23.53
CA VAL A 137 13.21 -12.86 -22.77
C VAL A 137 12.93 -12.99 -21.29
N ASP A 138 13.89 -12.59 -20.46
CA ASP A 138 13.71 -12.49 -19.01
C ASP A 138 13.99 -11.08 -18.47
N ASP A 139 13.45 -10.80 -17.29
CA ASP A 139 13.59 -9.53 -16.58
C ASP A 139 14.88 -9.40 -15.75
N GLY A 140 15.81 -10.35 -15.85
CA GLY A 140 17.01 -10.39 -15.02
C GLY A 140 16.77 -10.82 -13.57
N SER A 141 15.55 -11.24 -13.19
CA SER A 141 15.30 -11.87 -11.89
C SER A 141 15.68 -13.35 -11.91
N ALA A 142 15.99 -13.93 -10.74
CA ALA A 142 16.19 -15.38 -10.62
C ALA A 142 14.93 -16.17 -11.01
N TYR A 143 13.75 -15.58 -10.81
CA TYR A 143 12.48 -16.13 -11.26
C TYR A 143 12.38 -16.17 -12.79
N GLY A 144 12.61 -15.02 -13.44
CA GLY A 144 12.57 -14.86 -14.89
C GLY A 144 13.55 -15.78 -15.60
N ARG A 145 14.82 -15.80 -15.16
CA ARG A 145 15.87 -16.66 -15.75
C ARG A 145 15.49 -18.14 -15.71
N ARG A 146 15.08 -18.65 -14.55
CA ARG A 146 14.68 -20.06 -14.37
C ARG A 146 13.54 -20.43 -15.32
N LEU A 147 12.55 -19.55 -15.46
CA LEU A 147 11.40 -19.81 -16.30
C LEU A 147 11.77 -19.72 -17.80
N ALA A 148 12.59 -18.74 -18.19
CA ALA A 148 13.13 -18.64 -19.54
C ALA A 148 13.94 -19.90 -19.93
N ASP A 149 14.72 -20.47 -19.03
CA ASP A 149 15.42 -21.74 -19.27
C ASP A 149 14.45 -22.90 -19.56
N ARG A 150 13.32 -22.97 -18.85
CA ARG A 150 12.29 -23.98 -19.13
C ARG A 150 11.68 -23.80 -20.53
N PHE A 151 11.46 -22.56 -20.95
CA PHE A 151 11.00 -22.28 -22.32
C PHE A 151 12.05 -22.69 -23.36
N ARG A 152 13.34 -22.40 -23.13
CA ARG A 152 14.44 -22.82 -24.03
C ARG A 152 14.48 -24.34 -24.19
N VAL A 153 14.34 -25.09 -23.09
CA VAL A 153 14.26 -26.56 -23.13
C VAL A 153 13.03 -27.03 -23.91
N ALA A 154 11.86 -26.42 -23.67
CA ALA A 154 10.62 -26.80 -24.36
C ALA A 154 10.62 -26.46 -25.87
N LEU A 155 11.43 -25.49 -26.29
CA LEU A 155 11.57 -25.04 -27.67
C LEU A 155 12.79 -25.65 -28.40
N ALA A 156 13.54 -26.54 -27.76
CA ALA A 156 14.80 -27.07 -28.30
C ALA A 156 14.67 -27.73 -29.70
N THR A 157 13.49 -28.24 -30.04
CA THR A 157 13.19 -28.87 -31.34
C THR A 157 12.27 -28.04 -32.23
N ALA A 158 11.95 -26.80 -31.84
CA ALA A 158 11.07 -25.92 -32.60
C ALA A 158 11.86 -25.14 -33.66
N GLU A 159 11.18 -24.72 -34.74
CA GLU A 159 11.77 -23.76 -35.68
C GLU A 159 12.09 -22.44 -34.97
N PRO A 160 13.22 -21.79 -35.29
CA PRO A 160 13.60 -20.53 -34.68
C PRO A 160 12.55 -19.43 -34.92
N PRO A 161 12.45 -18.44 -34.02
CA PRO A 161 11.51 -17.33 -34.16
C PRO A 161 11.77 -16.53 -35.44
N GLU A 162 10.72 -15.91 -35.99
CA GLU A 162 10.84 -14.96 -37.11
C GLU A 162 11.67 -13.74 -36.71
N HIS A 163 12.21 -13.05 -37.72
CA HIS A 163 12.92 -11.79 -37.52
C HIS A 163 12.28 -10.68 -38.36
N PRO A 164 11.62 -9.68 -37.73
CA PRO A 164 11.38 -9.53 -36.28
C PRO A 164 10.35 -10.56 -35.73
N PRO A 165 10.37 -10.88 -34.43
CA PRO A 165 9.43 -11.83 -33.85
C PRO A 165 8.00 -11.29 -33.82
N VAL A 166 7.00 -12.17 -33.99
CA VAL A 166 5.57 -11.82 -33.88
C VAL A 166 5.09 -11.94 -32.43
N ASP A 167 5.64 -12.88 -31.67
CA ASP A 167 5.32 -13.15 -30.27
C ASP A 167 6.57 -13.11 -29.40
N VAL A 168 6.48 -12.43 -28.25
CA VAL A 168 7.54 -12.44 -27.22
C VAL A 168 6.96 -12.87 -25.87
N VAL A 169 7.52 -13.95 -25.31
CA VAL A 169 7.28 -14.36 -23.93
C VAL A 169 8.24 -13.60 -23.01
N VAL A 170 7.68 -12.84 -22.06
CA VAL A 170 8.44 -12.10 -21.06
C VAL A 170 8.36 -12.86 -19.73
N CYS A 171 9.46 -13.49 -19.34
CA CYS A 171 9.59 -14.24 -18.09
C CYS A 171 10.08 -13.31 -16.98
N GLY A 172 9.30 -13.12 -15.92
CA GLY A 172 9.74 -12.23 -14.86
C GLY A 172 8.72 -11.97 -13.78
N THR A 173 9.14 -11.14 -12.83
CA THR A 173 8.27 -10.51 -11.84
C THR A 173 7.39 -9.47 -12.51
N HIS A 174 6.18 -9.19 -12.02
CA HIS A 174 5.30 -8.17 -12.63
C HIS A 174 5.96 -6.80 -12.83
N VAL A 175 6.77 -6.32 -11.87
CA VAL A 175 7.51 -5.05 -12.03
C VAL A 175 8.62 -5.16 -13.07
N GLY A 176 9.43 -6.22 -13.00
CA GLY A 176 10.54 -6.44 -13.94
C GLY A 176 10.05 -6.71 -15.37
N ALA A 177 9.05 -7.56 -15.53
CA ALA A 177 8.41 -7.88 -16.80
C ALA A 177 7.74 -6.65 -17.44
N ALA A 178 7.08 -5.79 -16.66
CA ALA A 178 6.54 -4.53 -17.17
C ALA A 178 7.66 -3.59 -17.66
N THR A 179 8.81 -3.57 -16.98
CA THR A 179 9.98 -2.78 -17.39
C THR A 179 10.59 -3.32 -18.69
N THR A 180 10.77 -4.64 -18.80
CA THR A 180 11.22 -5.29 -20.04
C THR A 180 10.25 -5.05 -21.19
N ALA A 181 8.95 -5.14 -20.96
CA ALA A 181 7.94 -4.87 -21.99
C ALA A 181 7.96 -3.42 -22.49
N ARG A 182 8.06 -2.44 -21.59
CA ARG A 182 8.17 -1.03 -21.96
C ARG A 182 9.43 -0.77 -22.79
N ARG A 183 10.56 -1.40 -22.44
CA ARG A 183 11.79 -1.34 -23.23
C ARG A 183 11.58 -1.90 -24.63
N LEU A 184 10.99 -3.09 -24.77
CA LEU A 184 10.72 -3.70 -26.08
C LEU A 184 9.84 -2.79 -26.96
N ARG A 185 8.79 -2.18 -26.39
CA ARG A 185 7.96 -1.22 -27.12
C ARG A 185 8.73 0.02 -27.55
N ALA A 186 9.59 0.57 -26.69
CA ALA A 186 10.45 1.71 -27.02
C ALA A 186 11.48 1.38 -28.12
N GLU A 187 11.90 0.13 -28.21
CA GLU A 187 12.78 -0.40 -29.27
C GLU A 187 12.01 -0.73 -30.57
N GLY A 188 10.70 -0.45 -30.64
CA GLY A 188 9.89 -0.60 -31.85
C GLY A 188 9.19 -1.95 -32.02
N PHE A 189 9.15 -2.80 -30.99
CA PHE A 189 8.41 -4.07 -31.05
C PHE A 189 6.89 -3.81 -31.05
N GLU A 190 6.21 -4.21 -32.12
CA GLU A 190 4.74 -4.05 -32.27
C GLU A 190 3.96 -5.37 -32.08
N GLY A 191 4.67 -6.50 -31.94
CA GLY A 191 4.06 -7.82 -31.78
C GLY A 191 3.34 -8.05 -30.45
N ARG A 192 2.84 -9.28 -30.26
CA ARG A 192 2.10 -9.69 -29.06
C ARG A 192 3.04 -10.05 -27.92
N LEU A 193 2.70 -9.60 -26.73
CA LEU A 193 3.44 -9.88 -25.49
C LEU A 193 2.72 -10.94 -24.66
N LEU A 194 3.44 -12.00 -24.29
CA LEU A 194 2.93 -13.10 -23.48
C LEU A 194 3.64 -13.08 -22.12
N PHE A 195 2.88 -12.94 -21.04
CA PHE A 195 3.40 -12.81 -19.69
C PHE A 195 3.15 -14.04 -18.84
N THR A 196 4.01 -14.24 -17.85
CA THR A 196 3.92 -15.33 -16.88
C THR A 196 3.01 -14.95 -15.71
N ASP A 197 2.61 -15.93 -14.91
CA ASP A 197 1.67 -15.86 -13.79
C ASP A 197 1.94 -14.82 -12.72
N ASP A 198 3.20 -14.46 -12.47
CA ASP A 198 3.54 -13.35 -11.56
C ASP A 198 2.96 -12.01 -12.04
N CYS A 199 2.64 -11.90 -13.34
CA CYS A 199 1.97 -10.75 -13.97
C CYS A 199 0.43 -10.83 -13.92
N ALA A 200 -0.16 -11.93 -13.44
CA ALA A 200 -1.60 -12.09 -13.29
C ALA A 200 -2.12 -11.41 -12.00
N VAL A 201 -1.66 -10.19 -11.75
CA VAL A 201 -1.98 -9.36 -10.57
C VAL A 201 -2.65 -8.04 -10.99
N GLU A 202 -3.62 -7.56 -10.21
CA GLU A 202 -4.51 -6.43 -10.56
C GLU A 202 -3.76 -5.15 -11.00
N GLU A 203 -2.56 -4.88 -10.45
CA GLU A 203 -1.78 -3.68 -10.76
C GLU A 203 -0.99 -3.76 -12.08
N PHE A 204 -0.78 -4.97 -12.62
CA PHE A 204 0.12 -5.19 -13.76
C PHE A 204 -0.26 -4.41 -15.03
N PRO A 205 -1.55 -4.27 -15.41
CA PRO A 205 -1.94 -3.40 -16.52
C PRO A 205 -1.50 -1.95 -16.34
N GLY A 206 -1.54 -1.44 -15.10
CA GLY A 206 -1.07 -0.10 -14.76
C GLY A 206 0.44 0.05 -14.92
N LEU A 207 1.21 -0.99 -14.55
CA LEU A 207 2.66 -1.01 -14.73
C LEU A 207 3.09 -1.02 -16.21
N LEU A 208 2.29 -1.64 -17.08
CA LEU A 208 2.54 -1.62 -18.53
C LEU A 208 2.18 -0.27 -19.16
N GLY A 209 1.12 0.38 -18.70
CA GLY A 209 0.63 1.63 -19.30
C GLY A 209 0.32 1.46 -20.79
N SER A 210 0.82 2.37 -21.63
CA SER A 210 0.66 2.29 -23.10
C SER A 210 1.34 1.08 -23.73
N ALA A 211 2.26 0.40 -23.03
CA ALA A 211 2.95 -0.77 -23.55
C ALA A 211 2.09 -2.04 -23.59
N ALA A 212 0.88 -2.01 -23.02
CA ALA A 212 -0.02 -3.16 -22.94
C ALA A 212 -0.33 -3.75 -24.33
N GLY A 213 -0.73 -2.92 -25.31
CA GLY A 213 -1.02 -3.36 -26.69
C GLY A 213 -1.80 -4.68 -26.75
N ASP A 214 -1.37 -5.60 -27.61
CA ASP A 214 -1.79 -7.01 -27.54
C ASP A 214 -0.96 -7.76 -26.48
N ALA A 215 -1.44 -7.75 -25.24
CA ALA A 215 -0.84 -8.47 -24.11
C ALA A 215 -1.75 -9.60 -23.64
N HIS A 216 -1.14 -10.75 -23.37
CA HIS A 216 -1.78 -11.90 -22.73
C HIS A 216 -0.97 -12.34 -21.52
N VAL A 217 -1.63 -12.98 -20.56
CA VAL A 217 -0.99 -13.47 -19.34
C VAL A 217 -1.44 -14.90 -19.06
N ALA A 218 -0.50 -15.76 -18.69
CA ALA A 218 -0.81 -17.06 -18.13
C ALA A 218 -1.28 -16.91 -16.69
N ARG A 219 -2.31 -17.66 -16.32
CA ARG A 219 -2.78 -17.74 -14.93
C ARG A 219 -3.29 -19.14 -14.62
N LEU A 220 -3.35 -19.46 -13.33
CA LEU A 220 -4.07 -20.64 -12.85
C LEU A 220 -5.54 -20.55 -13.28
N ARG A 221 -6.12 -21.66 -13.72
CA ARG A 221 -7.50 -21.73 -14.18
C ARG A 221 -8.47 -21.34 -13.06
N GLY A 222 -9.25 -20.28 -13.29
CA GLY A 222 -10.12 -19.71 -12.27
C GLY A 222 -9.47 -18.61 -11.42
N GLY A 223 -8.20 -18.31 -11.67
CA GLY A 223 -7.45 -17.20 -11.05
C GLY A 223 -6.87 -17.53 -9.68
N ALA A 224 -5.81 -16.82 -9.32
CA ALA A 224 -5.08 -17.03 -8.06
C ALA A 224 -5.98 -16.92 -6.82
N ARG A 225 -6.93 -15.99 -6.82
CA ARG A 225 -7.91 -15.78 -5.74
C ARG A 225 -8.61 -17.08 -5.35
N ARG A 226 -9.06 -17.88 -6.33
CA ARG A 226 -9.79 -19.13 -6.08
C ARG A 226 -8.95 -20.13 -5.28
N HIS A 227 -7.67 -20.28 -5.61
CA HIS A 227 -6.78 -21.22 -4.92
C HIS A 227 -6.47 -20.76 -3.49
N VAL A 228 -6.31 -19.45 -3.29
CA VAL A 228 -6.13 -18.87 -1.95
C VAL A 228 -7.40 -19.07 -1.12
N GLU A 229 -8.57 -18.72 -1.64
CA GLU A 229 -9.85 -18.90 -0.94
C GLU A 229 -10.09 -20.36 -0.59
N ALA A 230 -9.86 -21.30 -1.52
CA ALA A 230 -10.04 -22.74 -1.27
C ALA A 230 -9.13 -23.27 -0.15
N ALA A 231 -7.88 -22.83 -0.08
CA ALA A 231 -6.98 -23.22 1.00
C ALA A 231 -7.44 -22.68 2.37
N PHE A 232 -7.93 -21.44 2.40
CA PHE A 232 -8.48 -20.84 3.61
C PHE A 232 -9.79 -21.48 4.05
N ASP A 233 -10.72 -21.76 3.12
CA ASP A 233 -11.98 -22.46 3.42
C ASP A 233 -11.71 -23.84 4.01
N CYS A 234 -10.82 -24.60 3.37
CA CYS A 234 -10.42 -25.92 3.86
C CYS A 234 -9.86 -25.88 5.28
N LEU A 235 -8.99 -24.90 5.58
CA LEU A 235 -8.43 -24.74 6.92
C LEU A 235 -9.49 -24.34 7.95
N VAL A 236 -10.38 -23.43 7.61
CA VAL A 236 -11.48 -23.01 8.48
C VAL A 236 -12.41 -24.18 8.77
N ASP A 237 -12.78 -24.96 7.76
CA ASP A 237 -13.65 -26.12 7.92
C ASP A 237 -13.01 -27.17 8.84
N ALA A 238 -11.73 -27.49 8.62
CA ALA A 238 -10.99 -28.44 9.43
C ALA A 238 -10.88 -27.99 10.91
N LEU A 239 -10.52 -26.72 11.15
CA LEU A 239 -10.39 -26.18 12.51
C LEU A 239 -11.74 -25.91 13.17
N THR A 240 -12.81 -25.69 12.40
CA THR A 240 -14.16 -25.56 12.96
C THR A 240 -14.68 -26.93 13.40
N ALA A 241 -14.42 -27.98 12.62
CA ALA A 241 -14.78 -29.34 12.98
C ALA A 241 -13.97 -29.85 14.18
N GLN A 242 -12.68 -29.51 14.25
CA GLN A 242 -11.76 -29.95 15.31
C GLN A 242 -10.84 -28.81 15.76
N PRO A 243 -11.27 -27.94 16.70
CA PRO A 243 -10.52 -26.73 17.09
C PRO A 243 -9.09 -26.97 17.60
N ASP A 244 -8.89 -28.11 18.25
CA ASP A 244 -7.61 -28.49 18.88
C ASP A 244 -6.74 -29.40 17.99
N VAL A 245 -7.16 -29.68 16.74
CA VAL A 245 -6.41 -30.56 15.85
C VAL A 245 -5.11 -29.89 15.37
N ARG A 246 -4.00 -30.62 15.40
CA ARG A 246 -2.65 -30.13 15.08
C ARG A 246 -1.85 -31.19 14.33
N GLY A 247 -0.72 -30.79 13.75
CA GLY A 247 0.23 -31.70 13.11
C GLY A 247 -0.38 -32.61 12.05
N ASP A 248 0.05 -33.88 12.02
CA ASP A 248 -0.40 -34.86 11.02
C ASP A 248 -1.91 -35.09 11.02
N ALA A 249 -2.56 -34.98 12.19
CA ALA A 249 -4.01 -35.08 12.29
C ALA A 249 -4.72 -33.92 11.57
N LEU A 250 -4.16 -32.70 11.65
CA LEU A 250 -4.68 -31.55 10.90
C LEU A 250 -4.41 -31.71 9.40
N LEU A 251 -3.23 -32.19 8.99
CA LEU A 251 -2.97 -32.50 7.58
C LEU A 251 -3.95 -33.54 7.00
N ALA A 252 -4.27 -34.58 7.77
CA ALA A 252 -5.27 -35.57 7.39
C ALA A 252 -6.67 -34.97 7.27
N ALA A 253 -7.07 -34.11 8.23
CA ALA A 253 -8.34 -33.39 8.16
C ALA A 253 -8.42 -32.49 6.93
N LEU A 254 -7.36 -31.72 6.65
CA LEU A 254 -7.28 -30.85 5.47
C LEU A 254 -7.46 -31.64 4.17
N ARG A 255 -6.81 -32.81 4.03
CA ARG A 255 -7.02 -33.70 2.87
C ARG A 255 -8.48 -34.11 2.69
N GLY A 256 -9.22 -34.31 3.79
CA GLY A 256 -10.66 -34.62 3.75
C GLY A 256 -11.55 -33.43 3.37
N HIS A 257 -11.12 -32.20 3.65
CA HIS A 257 -11.90 -30.97 3.41
C HIS A 257 -11.54 -30.21 2.13
N ALA A 258 -10.46 -30.57 1.44
CA ALA A 258 -9.86 -29.74 0.39
C ALA A 258 -10.66 -29.61 -0.90
N GLY A 259 -11.59 -30.52 -1.17
CA GLY A 259 -12.33 -30.56 -2.44
C GLY A 259 -11.46 -30.83 -3.68
N ILE A 260 -10.19 -31.18 -3.49
CA ILE A 260 -9.23 -31.65 -4.49
C ILE A 260 -8.43 -32.81 -3.91
N ASP A 261 -7.95 -33.69 -4.78
CA ASP A 261 -7.09 -34.81 -4.38
C ASP A 261 -5.61 -34.39 -4.37
N PHE A 262 -4.89 -34.84 -3.35
CA PHE A 262 -3.44 -34.66 -3.24
C PHE A 262 -2.72 -36.00 -3.33
N ASP A 263 -1.54 -36.01 -3.96
CA ASP A 263 -0.61 -37.13 -3.91
C ASP A 263 -0.07 -37.35 -2.48
N SER A 264 0.75 -38.39 -2.30
CA SER A 264 1.32 -38.73 -0.99
C SER A 264 2.21 -37.63 -0.41
N ARG A 265 2.81 -36.77 -1.24
CA ARG A 265 3.70 -35.67 -0.82
C ARG A 265 2.92 -34.39 -0.51
N GLY A 266 1.70 -34.25 -1.06
CA GLY A 266 0.82 -33.11 -0.83
C GLY A 266 0.65 -32.19 -2.05
N ASP A 267 1.12 -32.61 -3.22
CA ASP A 267 0.83 -31.92 -4.47
C ASP A 267 -0.55 -32.32 -5.00
N ALA A 268 -1.29 -31.39 -5.60
CA ALA A 268 -2.53 -31.75 -6.30
C ALA A 268 -2.25 -32.81 -7.38
N VAL A 269 -3.10 -33.83 -7.50
CA VAL A 269 -2.87 -34.99 -8.40
C VAL A 269 -2.69 -34.55 -9.87
N ASP A 270 -3.32 -33.45 -10.27
CA ASP A 270 -3.26 -32.88 -11.62
C ASP A 270 -2.29 -31.69 -11.74
N ALA A 271 -1.43 -31.44 -10.75
CA ALA A 271 -0.58 -30.25 -10.67
C ALA A 271 0.35 -30.06 -11.87
N ALA A 272 0.76 -31.13 -12.56
CA ALA A 272 1.63 -31.04 -13.74
C ALA A 272 0.87 -30.83 -15.07
N THR A 273 -0.46 -30.83 -15.07
CA THR A 273 -1.27 -30.75 -16.29
C THR A 273 -1.34 -29.32 -16.84
N SER A 274 -1.37 -29.17 -18.16
CA SER A 274 -1.58 -27.85 -18.80
C SER A 274 -3.03 -27.38 -18.70
N SER A 275 -3.98 -28.29 -18.44
CA SER A 275 -5.39 -27.95 -18.22
C SER A 275 -5.59 -27.07 -16.99
N ALA A 276 -4.72 -27.13 -15.99
CA ALA A 276 -4.76 -26.26 -14.82
C ALA A 276 -4.36 -24.80 -15.11
N TRP A 277 -3.87 -24.52 -16.31
CA TRP A 277 -3.43 -23.19 -16.76
C TRP A 277 -4.33 -22.68 -17.88
N GLU A 278 -4.47 -21.36 -17.95
CA GLU A 278 -5.09 -20.66 -19.07
C GLU A 278 -4.27 -19.42 -19.44
N THR A 279 -4.19 -19.13 -20.74
CA THR A 279 -3.62 -17.87 -21.24
C THR A 279 -4.78 -16.99 -21.67
N VAL A 280 -4.89 -15.82 -21.06
CA VAL A 280 -6.02 -14.91 -21.29
C VAL A 280 -5.51 -13.54 -21.74
N PRO A 281 -6.26 -12.81 -22.59
CA PRO A 281 -5.96 -11.41 -22.86
C PRO A 281 -5.87 -10.64 -21.55
N LEU A 282 -4.87 -9.77 -21.40
CA LEU A 282 -4.63 -9.05 -20.16
C LEU A 282 -5.85 -8.18 -19.75
N ALA A 283 -6.51 -7.57 -20.74
CA ALA A 283 -7.77 -6.84 -20.53
C ALA A 283 -8.88 -7.72 -19.93
N ARG A 284 -8.83 -9.04 -20.15
CA ARG A 284 -9.78 -10.02 -19.61
C ARG A 284 -9.27 -10.78 -18.38
N ALA A 285 -7.99 -10.60 -18.02
CA ALA A 285 -7.37 -11.29 -16.90
C ALA A 285 -7.99 -10.88 -15.55
N PHE A 286 -8.58 -9.68 -15.48
CA PHE A 286 -9.20 -9.11 -14.29
C PHE A 286 -10.68 -8.75 -14.49
N SER A 287 -11.26 -9.01 -15.66
CA SER A 287 -12.61 -8.56 -16.03
C SER A 287 -13.74 -9.49 -15.60
N ARG A 288 -13.53 -10.36 -14.61
CA ARG A 288 -14.66 -11.04 -13.96
C ARG A 288 -15.14 -10.16 -12.83
N ILE A 289 -16.18 -9.38 -13.12
CA ILE A 289 -17.14 -8.94 -12.11
C ILE A 289 -17.54 -10.24 -11.37
N PRO A 290 -17.20 -10.41 -10.09
CA PRO A 290 -17.74 -11.54 -9.35
C PRO A 290 -19.26 -11.44 -9.42
N ALA A 291 -19.95 -12.55 -9.62
CA ALA A 291 -21.37 -12.58 -9.28
C ALA A 291 -21.51 -12.00 -7.85
N PRO A 292 -22.51 -11.15 -7.57
CA PRO A 292 -22.68 -10.59 -6.24
C PRO A 292 -22.66 -11.74 -5.26
N MET A 293 -21.63 -11.78 -4.41
CA MET A 293 -21.59 -12.76 -3.34
C MET A 293 -22.81 -12.46 -2.47
N THR A 294 -23.80 -13.34 -2.53
CA THR A 294 -24.92 -13.40 -1.59
C THR A 294 -24.45 -13.98 -0.26
N GLY A 295 -23.29 -13.54 0.22
CA GLY A 295 -22.93 -13.63 1.63
C GLY A 295 -23.41 -12.34 2.26
N ARG A 296 -24.24 -12.41 3.32
CA ARG A 296 -24.55 -11.24 4.14
C ARG A 296 -23.24 -10.66 4.66
N VAL A 297 -22.72 -9.62 4.00
CA VAL A 297 -21.72 -8.75 4.61
C VAL A 297 -22.41 -8.10 5.79
N SER A 298 -21.87 -8.25 6.99
CA SER A 298 -22.34 -7.46 8.12
C SER A 298 -22.17 -6.00 7.74
N GLU A 299 -23.26 -5.25 7.71
CA GLU A 299 -23.22 -3.82 7.37
C GLU A 299 -22.31 -3.08 8.36
N PRO A 300 -21.24 -2.44 7.88
CA PRO A 300 -20.33 -1.72 8.76
C PRO A 300 -21.03 -0.49 9.34
N ASP A 301 -20.61 -0.10 10.54
CA ASP A 301 -21.01 1.21 11.10
C ASP A 301 -20.47 2.33 10.21
N VAL A 302 -19.23 2.16 9.75
CA VAL A 302 -18.50 3.19 9.00
C VAL A 302 -17.77 2.58 7.80
N VAL A 303 -17.93 3.22 6.63
CA VAL A 303 -17.04 3.00 5.49
C VAL A 303 -16.07 4.17 5.37
N VAL A 304 -14.78 3.92 5.47
CA VAL A 304 -13.71 4.90 5.23
C VAL A 304 -13.23 4.77 3.78
N ILE A 305 -13.35 5.83 3.00
CA ILE A 305 -13.02 5.84 1.57
C ILE A 305 -11.68 6.56 1.38
N GLY A 306 -10.65 5.80 1.02
CA GLY A 306 -9.27 6.23 0.88
C GLY A 306 -8.36 5.49 1.86
N ASP A 307 -7.33 4.81 1.34
CA ASP A 307 -6.35 4.06 2.14
C ASP A 307 -4.97 4.75 2.22
N GLY A 308 -4.91 6.03 1.83
CA GLY A 308 -3.77 6.90 2.14
C GLY A 308 -3.58 7.08 3.64
N VAL A 309 -2.53 7.81 4.04
CA VAL A 309 -2.14 7.92 5.45
C VAL A 309 -3.26 8.42 6.37
N VAL A 310 -4.05 9.41 5.93
CA VAL A 310 -5.18 9.94 6.71
C VAL A 310 -6.29 8.89 6.84
N GLY A 311 -6.77 8.33 5.73
CA GLY A 311 -7.86 7.36 5.77
C GLY A 311 -7.51 6.08 6.51
N SER A 312 -6.28 5.58 6.35
CA SER A 312 -5.78 4.44 7.13
C SER A 312 -5.69 4.75 8.63
N ALA A 313 -5.25 5.95 9.01
CA ALA A 313 -5.23 6.38 10.41
C ALA A 313 -6.66 6.49 10.99
N VAL A 314 -7.59 7.09 10.26
CA VAL A 314 -9.01 7.18 10.66
C VAL A 314 -9.61 5.79 10.87
N ALA A 315 -9.37 4.86 9.93
CA ALA A 315 -9.88 3.50 10.04
C ALA A 315 -9.31 2.79 11.29
N ALA A 316 -8.04 3.02 11.62
CA ALA A 316 -7.41 2.45 12.80
C ALA A 316 -8.01 3.01 14.10
N GLU A 317 -8.23 4.33 14.18
CA GLU A 317 -8.84 4.97 15.35
C GLU A 317 -10.29 4.52 15.56
N LEU A 318 -11.09 4.46 14.49
CA LEU A 318 -12.47 3.98 14.58
C LEU A 318 -12.55 2.50 15.00
N ALA A 319 -11.68 1.65 14.44
CA ALA A 319 -11.62 0.24 14.83
C ALA A 319 -11.14 0.06 16.27
N ALA A 320 -10.19 0.88 16.73
CA ALA A 320 -9.73 0.90 18.12
C ALA A 320 -10.85 1.32 19.10
N ALA A 321 -11.74 2.21 18.65
CA ALA A 321 -12.95 2.58 19.38
C ALA A 321 -14.06 1.52 19.32
N GLY A 322 -13.81 0.36 18.71
CA GLY A 322 -14.75 -0.76 18.65
C GLY A 322 -15.84 -0.64 17.59
N ARG A 323 -15.71 0.30 16.64
CA ARG A 323 -16.64 0.43 15.50
C ARG A 323 -16.42 -0.70 14.50
N SER A 324 -17.50 -1.15 13.85
CA SER A 324 -17.40 -1.99 12.66
C SER A 324 -16.99 -1.14 11.46
N VAL A 325 -15.75 -1.31 10.98
CA VAL A 325 -15.14 -0.47 9.95
C VAL A 325 -14.87 -1.26 8.68
N ALA A 326 -15.23 -0.67 7.54
CA ALA A 326 -14.78 -1.11 6.23
C ALA A 326 -13.94 -0.02 5.55
N ILE A 327 -12.84 -0.40 4.90
CA ILE A 327 -11.97 0.47 4.12
C ILE A 327 -12.28 0.24 2.65
N ALA A 328 -12.56 1.30 1.91
CA ALA A 328 -12.80 1.29 0.48
C ALA A 328 -11.80 2.22 -0.23
N THR A 329 -11.58 2.01 -1.51
CA THR A 329 -10.68 2.87 -2.31
C THR A 329 -11.37 3.32 -3.59
N LEU A 330 -10.79 4.31 -4.27
CA LEU A 330 -11.22 4.71 -5.62
C LEU A 330 -10.58 3.83 -6.72
N GLY A 331 -10.01 2.68 -6.34
CA GLY A 331 -9.41 1.72 -7.26
C GLY A 331 -7.88 1.67 -7.26
N PRO A 332 -7.31 0.61 -7.86
CA PRO A 332 -5.88 0.53 -8.12
C PRO A 332 -5.44 1.68 -9.05
N GLY A 333 -4.39 2.40 -8.68
CA GLY A 333 -3.92 3.58 -9.42
C GLY A 333 -4.68 4.87 -9.10
N ALA A 334 -5.65 4.86 -8.17
CA ALA A 334 -6.22 6.08 -7.63
C ALA A 334 -5.07 6.97 -7.10
N PRO A 335 -5.01 8.25 -7.52
CA PRO A 335 -3.89 9.10 -7.16
C PRO A 335 -3.78 9.30 -5.66
N ALA A 336 -2.63 8.96 -5.08
CA ALA A 336 -2.38 9.09 -3.66
C ALA A 336 -1.25 10.10 -3.41
N ALA A 337 -1.60 11.30 -2.95
CA ALA A 337 -0.63 12.28 -2.46
C ALA A 337 0.31 11.69 -1.39
N THR A 338 -0.14 10.67 -0.65
CA THR A 338 0.70 9.90 0.27
C THR A 338 1.94 9.33 -0.42
N ALA A 339 1.81 8.67 -1.59
CA ALA A 339 2.94 8.06 -2.28
C ALA A 339 3.96 9.08 -2.82
N ALA A 340 3.50 10.29 -3.10
CA ALA A 340 4.32 11.38 -3.57
C ALA A 340 4.80 12.31 -2.44
N SER A 341 4.43 12.11 -1.18
CA SER A 341 4.79 13.05 -0.11
C SER A 341 6.29 13.03 0.23
N GLY A 342 6.84 14.20 0.57
CA GLY A 342 8.22 14.36 1.03
C GLY A 342 8.48 13.83 2.45
N GLY A 343 7.40 13.56 3.21
CA GLY A 343 7.48 12.88 4.50
C GLY A 343 7.99 13.72 5.67
N LEU A 344 7.96 15.05 5.58
CA LEU A 344 8.44 15.93 6.65
C LEU A 344 7.55 15.84 7.89
N VAL A 345 8.16 15.74 9.06
CA VAL A 345 7.51 15.66 10.38
C VAL A 345 8.04 16.80 11.25
N ARG A 346 7.12 17.67 11.68
CA ARG A 346 7.38 18.82 12.55
C ARG A 346 6.06 19.29 13.17
N SER A 347 6.12 19.95 14.32
CA SER A 347 4.94 20.36 15.08
C SER A 347 4.59 21.82 14.82
N TYR A 348 5.59 22.69 14.58
CA TYR A 348 5.32 24.09 14.27
C TYR A 348 4.81 24.25 12.84
N GLU A 349 3.59 24.76 12.68
CA GLU A 349 3.05 25.31 11.44
C GLU A 349 2.70 26.80 11.65
N PRO A 350 2.86 27.65 10.63
CA PRO A 350 2.46 29.06 10.74
C PRO A 350 0.94 29.23 10.82
N GLN A 351 0.17 28.31 10.24
CA GLN A 351 -1.29 28.32 10.34
C GLN A 351 -1.73 27.65 11.65
N PRO A 352 -2.45 28.34 12.56
CA PRO A 352 -2.81 27.79 13.87
C PRO A 352 -3.60 26.48 13.81
N VAL A 353 -4.51 26.34 12.84
CA VAL A 353 -5.31 25.11 12.67
C VAL A 353 -4.44 23.90 12.34
N LEU A 354 -3.43 24.07 11.48
CA LEU A 354 -2.48 23.01 11.14
C LEU A 354 -1.51 22.75 12.29
N ARG A 355 -1.11 23.79 13.03
CA ARG A 355 -0.22 23.68 14.19
C ARG A 355 -0.87 22.85 15.29
N ARG A 356 -2.13 23.11 15.62
CA ARG A 356 -2.89 22.30 16.59
C ARG A 356 -2.92 20.83 16.20
N LEU A 357 -3.21 20.52 14.94
CA LEU A 357 -3.22 19.14 14.45
C LEU A 357 -1.82 18.50 14.49
N ALA A 358 -0.77 19.26 14.16
CA ALA A 358 0.60 18.76 14.18
C ALA A 358 1.09 18.49 15.60
N ILE A 359 0.76 19.34 16.57
CA ILE A 359 1.01 19.11 18.01
C ILE A 359 0.32 17.83 18.47
N LEU A 360 -0.97 17.68 18.17
CA LEU A 360 -1.73 16.49 18.54
C LEU A 360 -1.12 15.22 17.91
N SER A 361 -0.76 15.28 16.63
CA SER A 361 -0.07 14.16 15.97
C SER A 361 1.28 13.83 16.56
N HIS A 362 2.02 14.84 17.03
CA HIS A 362 3.28 14.61 17.71
C HIS A 362 3.06 13.83 19.01
N GLN A 363 2.08 14.22 19.81
CA GLN A 363 1.73 13.54 21.06
C GLN A 363 1.21 12.11 20.83
N LEU A 364 0.47 11.88 19.75
CA LEU A 364 -0.12 10.56 19.44
C LEU A 364 0.87 9.58 18.80
N LEU A 365 1.86 10.06 18.04
CA LEU A 365 2.74 9.19 17.26
C LEU A 365 4.21 9.61 17.30
N TRP A 366 4.54 10.83 16.82
CA TRP A 366 5.94 11.17 16.50
C TRP A 366 6.83 11.34 17.74
N GLY A 367 6.29 11.93 18.79
CA GLY A 367 6.88 12.05 20.12
C GLY A 367 6.40 10.98 21.11
N GLY A 368 5.57 10.04 20.65
CA GLY A 368 5.07 8.91 21.44
C GLY A 368 6.06 7.75 21.50
N ASP A 369 5.55 6.51 21.33
CA ASP A 369 6.37 5.30 21.33
C ASP A 369 7.44 5.33 20.22
N PRO A 370 8.74 5.33 20.55
CA PRO A 370 9.81 5.30 19.57
C PRO A 370 9.76 4.09 18.63
N GLU A 371 9.29 2.93 19.09
CA GLU A 371 9.19 1.73 18.25
C GLU A 371 8.07 1.88 17.21
N GLU A 372 6.94 2.46 17.60
CA GLU A 372 5.84 2.74 16.67
C GLU A 372 6.24 3.77 15.62
N ALA A 373 6.88 4.86 16.03
CA ALA A 373 7.41 5.84 15.09
C ALA A 373 8.48 5.22 14.17
N ALA A 374 9.33 4.33 14.68
CA ALA A 374 10.33 3.62 13.87
C ALA A 374 9.69 2.69 12.82
N ARG A 375 8.55 2.03 13.13
CA ARG A 375 7.78 1.24 12.15
C ARG A 375 7.26 2.08 10.99
N CYS A 376 7.03 3.38 11.21
CA CYS A 376 6.69 4.36 10.17
C CYS A 376 7.92 4.84 9.37
N GLY A 377 9.12 4.35 9.68
CA GLY A 377 10.37 4.80 9.08
C GLY A 377 10.81 6.18 9.58
N PHE A 378 10.41 6.57 10.79
CA PHE A 378 10.74 7.89 11.32
C PHE A 378 12.23 8.03 11.63
N ARG A 379 12.83 9.10 11.10
CA ARG A 379 14.21 9.51 11.33
C ARG A 379 14.20 10.87 12.01
N ARG A 380 14.60 10.89 13.28
CA ARG A 380 14.76 12.11 14.08
C ARG A 380 16.04 12.84 13.67
N THR A 381 15.96 13.59 12.57
CA THR A 381 17.03 14.47 12.09
C THR A 381 16.92 15.89 12.65
N GLY A 382 15.88 16.13 13.45
CA GLY A 382 15.35 17.44 13.76
C GLY A 382 14.77 18.18 12.55
N SER A 383 14.08 19.28 12.82
CA SER A 383 13.44 20.13 11.82
C SER A 383 13.65 21.62 12.10
N LEU A 384 13.98 22.37 11.05
CA LEU A 384 14.04 23.83 11.02
C LEU A 384 12.89 24.39 10.19
N VAL A 385 12.23 25.41 10.72
CA VAL A 385 11.41 26.33 9.95
C VAL A 385 12.11 27.68 9.91
N LEU A 386 12.56 28.11 8.73
CA LEU A 386 13.28 29.37 8.55
C LEU A 386 12.27 30.52 8.38
N LEU A 387 12.55 31.63 9.04
CA LEU A 387 11.60 32.72 9.27
C LEU A 387 12.16 34.04 8.73
N GLY A 388 11.33 34.76 7.99
CA GLY A 388 11.53 36.17 7.68
C GLY A 388 11.10 37.07 8.84
N PRO A 389 11.26 38.40 8.72
CA PRO A 389 10.85 39.34 9.76
C PRO A 389 9.34 39.27 10.05
N ASP A 390 8.51 39.07 9.02
CA ASP A 390 7.06 39.04 9.14
C ASP A 390 6.53 37.74 9.79
N ASP A 391 7.34 36.68 9.80
CA ASP A 391 6.97 35.40 10.39
C ASP A 391 7.20 35.35 11.92
N LEU A 392 8.06 36.23 12.45
CA LEU A 392 8.50 36.18 13.86
C LEU A 392 7.36 36.24 14.88
N PRO A 393 6.38 37.15 14.78
CA PRO A 393 5.32 37.23 15.79
C PRO A 393 4.49 35.95 15.88
N GLU A 394 4.27 35.27 14.75
CA GLU A 394 3.55 34.00 14.74
C GLU A 394 4.43 32.84 15.21
N ALA A 395 5.72 32.87 14.90
CA ALA A 395 6.67 31.87 15.38
C ALA A 395 6.85 31.91 16.91
N GLU A 396 6.86 33.10 17.51
CA GLU A 396 6.91 33.25 18.97
C GLU A 396 5.65 32.69 19.65
N ARG A 397 4.46 32.95 19.08
CA ARG A 397 3.20 32.34 19.55
C ARG A 397 3.24 30.82 19.42
N GLY A 398 3.61 30.31 18.24
CA GLY A 398 3.71 28.87 18.01
C GLY A 398 4.74 28.19 18.89
N LEU A 399 5.87 28.84 19.18
CA LEU A 399 6.88 28.35 20.11
C LEU A 399 6.31 28.19 21.53
N ALA A 400 5.52 29.17 22.00
CA ALA A 400 4.84 29.07 23.29
C ALA A 400 3.86 27.89 23.31
N GLU A 401 3.03 27.74 22.27
CA GLU A 401 2.10 26.61 22.16
C GLU A 401 2.80 25.24 22.13
N LEU A 402 3.94 25.13 21.43
CA LEU A 402 4.75 23.91 21.41
C LEU A 402 5.29 23.59 22.82
N ARG A 403 5.83 24.60 23.52
CA ARG A 403 6.36 24.43 24.88
C ARG A 403 5.27 24.04 25.88
N ASP A 404 4.11 24.67 25.80
CA ASP A 404 2.94 24.33 26.63
C ASP A 404 2.46 22.90 26.38
N ALA A 405 2.61 22.41 25.14
CA ALA A 405 2.33 21.03 24.75
C ALA A 405 3.45 20.03 25.11
N GLY A 406 4.54 20.49 25.75
CA GLY A 406 5.68 19.65 26.15
C GLY A 406 6.65 19.30 25.02
N ILE A 407 6.57 19.99 23.88
CA ILE A 407 7.40 19.75 22.70
C ILE A 407 8.65 20.63 22.77
N ALA A 408 9.83 20.01 22.71
CA ALA A 408 11.09 20.72 22.72
C ALA A 408 11.24 21.59 21.45
N ALA A 409 11.37 22.90 21.64
CA ALA A 409 11.63 23.84 20.56
C ALA A 409 12.36 25.10 21.03
N GLU A 410 13.17 25.69 20.16
CA GLU A 410 13.88 26.96 20.37
C GLU A 410 13.90 27.81 19.11
N LEU A 411 14.01 29.13 19.28
CA LEU A 411 14.33 30.06 18.19
C LEU A 411 15.83 30.24 18.11
N LEU A 412 16.39 29.98 16.94
CA LEU A 412 17.80 30.13 16.63
C LEU A 412 18.06 31.41 15.85
N THR A 413 19.16 32.08 16.20
CA THR A 413 19.67 33.22 15.44
C THR A 413 20.41 32.76 14.18
N PRO A 414 20.58 33.64 13.18
CA PRO A 414 21.38 33.33 11.99
C PRO A 414 22.83 32.90 12.31
N ASP A 415 23.44 33.44 13.38
CA ASP A 415 24.78 33.01 13.81
C ASP A 415 24.79 31.57 14.32
N GLN A 416 23.79 31.18 15.12
CA GLN A 416 23.65 29.81 15.61
C GLN A 416 23.40 28.83 14.45
N LEU A 417 22.60 29.23 13.45
CA LEU A 417 22.38 28.45 12.24
C LEU A 417 23.67 28.22 11.46
N ARG A 418 24.45 29.28 11.20
CA ARG A 418 25.75 29.17 10.51
C ARG A 418 26.72 28.27 11.25
N SER A 419 26.71 28.32 12.58
CA SER A 419 27.58 27.49 13.41
C SER A 419 27.17 26.01 13.39
N ARG A 420 25.87 25.69 13.40
CA ARG A 420 25.38 24.31 13.45
C ARG A 420 25.31 23.65 12.07
N TRP A 421 24.94 24.41 11.04
CA TRP A 421 24.73 23.93 9.67
C TRP A 421 25.37 24.88 8.66
N PRO A 422 26.71 24.83 8.50
CA PRO A 422 27.44 25.74 7.61
C PRO A 422 27.06 25.59 6.12
N ASP A 423 26.52 24.44 5.73
CA ASP A 423 26.00 24.19 4.37
C ASP A 423 24.62 24.81 4.10
N LEU A 424 24.00 25.44 5.11
CA LEU A 424 22.72 26.17 5.02
C LEU A 424 23.00 27.67 5.00
N SER A 425 22.73 28.33 3.87
CA SER A 425 22.79 29.79 3.79
C SER A 425 21.74 30.40 4.70
N THR A 426 22.10 31.46 5.44
CA THR A 426 21.18 32.22 6.30
C THR A 426 20.81 33.57 5.70
N ALA A 427 21.11 33.81 4.42
CA ALA A 427 20.72 35.04 3.76
C ALA A 427 19.19 35.22 3.81
N GLY A 428 18.74 36.43 4.13
CA GLY A 428 17.32 36.78 4.24
C GLY A 428 16.57 36.16 5.43
N ILE A 429 17.26 35.45 6.35
CA ILE A 429 16.65 34.82 7.52
C ILE A 429 16.82 35.69 8.75
N SER A 430 15.73 35.92 9.46
CA SER A 430 15.71 36.65 10.74
C SER A 430 15.91 35.69 11.92
N ALA A 431 15.27 34.52 11.88
CA ALA A 431 15.43 33.46 12.86
C ALA A 431 15.03 32.10 12.25
N ALA A 432 15.23 31.01 12.99
CA ALA A 432 14.61 29.73 12.66
C ALA A 432 14.05 29.06 13.90
N LEU A 433 12.86 28.46 13.78
CA LEU A 433 12.31 27.62 14.81
C LEU A 433 12.87 26.21 14.64
N TRP A 434 13.58 25.72 15.66
CA TRP A 434 14.24 24.43 15.72
C TRP A 434 13.48 23.45 16.62
N GLU A 435 13.15 22.28 16.07
CA GLU A 435 12.55 21.15 16.77
C GLU A 435 13.51 19.94 16.70
N PRO A 436 14.27 19.60 17.76
CA PRO A 436 15.20 18.47 17.75
C PRO A 436 14.51 17.11 17.53
N ASP A 437 13.28 16.96 18.02
CA ASP A 437 12.49 15.73 17.85
C ASP A 437 11.70 15.70 16.53
N GLY A 438 11.87 16.71 15.68
CA GLY A 438 11.38 16.72 14.31
C GLY A 438 12.18 15.79 13.40
N GLY A 439 11.76 15.68 12.14
CA GLY A 439 12.45 14.81 11.20
C GLY A 439 11.66 14.50 9.94
N TYR A 440 11.82 13.28 9.44
CA TYR A 440 11.01 12.77 8.34
C TYR A 440 10.69 11.29 8.54
N ALA A 441 9.61 10.83 7.94
CA ALA A 441 9.18 9.44 7.96
C ALA A 441 8.72 9.00 6.56
N SER A 442 8.51 7.69 6.38
CA SER A 442 8.02 7.13 5.13
C SER A 442 6.49 7.23 5.06
N PRO A 443 5.91 8.00 4.13
CA PRO A 443 4.46 8.15 4.06
C PRO A 443 3.72 6.85 3.74
N THR A 444 4.29 6.03 2.84
CA THR A 444 3.71 4.74 2.46
C THR A 444 3.82 3.71 3.58
N ALA A 445 4.94 3.68 4.30
CA ALA A 445 5.09 2.82 5.47
C ALA A 445 4.11 3.23 6.59
N THR A 446 3.97 4.54 6.85
CA THR A 446 3.03 5.06 7.86
C THR A 446 1.58 4.68 7.54
N ALA A 447 1.16 4.84 6.28
CA ALA A 447 -0.16 4.40 5.84
C ALA A 447 -0.35 2.88 6.05
N ALA A 448 0.66 2.08 5.71
CA ALA A 448 0.63 0.63 5.91
C ALA A 448 0.56 0.24 7.39
N VAL A 449 1.28 0.93 8.29
CA VAL A 449 1.22 0.70 9.74
C VAL A 449 -0.20 0.91 10.27
N HIS A 450 -0.82 2.04 9.94
CA HIS A 450 -2.20 2.32 10.36
C HIS A 450 -3.20 1.34 9.74
N ARG A 451 -3.07 1.03 8.44
CA ARG A 451 -3.94 0.06 7.77
C ARG A 451 -3.85 -1.31 8.43
N THR A 452 -2.64 -1.79 8.69
CA THR A 452 -2.42 -3.07 9.39
C THR A 452 -2.99 -3.04 10.80
N ARG A 453 -2.85 -1.92 11.54
CA ARG A 453 -3.48 -1.74 12.85
C ARG A 453 -5.01 -1.83 12.76
N ALA A 454 -5.63 -1.14 11.80
CA ALA A 454 -7.08 -1.21 11.59
C ALA A 454 -7.55 -2.64 11.31
N LEU A 455 -6.86 -3.36 10.41
CA LEU A 455 -7.21 -4.74 10.06
C LEU A 455 -7.05 -5.70 11.25
N ARG A 456 -5.98 -5.54 12.06
CA ARG A 456 -5.79 -6.32 13.30
C ARG A 456 -6.90 -6.09 14.31
N LEU A 457 -7.50 -4.90 14.31
CA LEU A 457 -8.63 -4.52 15.16
C LEU A 457 -9.99 -4.90 14.57
N GLY A 458 -10.02 -5.63 13.46
CA GLY A 458 -11.24 -6.15 12.86
C GLY A 458 -11.84 -5.31 11.74
N ALA A 459 -11.17 -4.22 11.32
CA ALA A 459 -11.56 -3.53 10.09
C ALA A 459 -11.40 -4.47 8.88
N THR A 460 -12.22 -4.27 7.85
CA THR A 460 -12.15 -5.07 6.61
C THR A 460 -11.79 -4.18 5.42
N LEU A 461 -11.02 -4.71 4.47
CA LEU A 461 -10.82 -4.04 3.17
C LEU A 461 -11.89 -4.53 2.21
N LEU A 462 -12.69 -3.61 1.65
CA LEU A 462 -13.76 -3.96 0.73
C LEU A 462 -13.20 -4.60 -0.55
N PRO A 463 -13.60 -5.84 -0.89
CA PRO A 463 -13.10 -6.54 -2.06
C PRO A 463 -13.86 -6.18 -3.35
N TYR A 464 -14.78 -5.21 -3.30
CA TYR A 464 -15.75 -4.92 -4.36
C TYR A 464 -15.27 -3.88 -5.39
N GLY A 465 -14.00 -3.48 -5.32
CA GLY A 465 -13.40 -2.55 -6.27
C GLY A 465 -13.68 -1.08 -5.97
N PRO A 466 -13.44 -0.18 -6.95
CA PRO A 466 -13.54 1.26 -6.78
C PRO A 466 -14.92 1.73 -6.30
N VAL A 467 -14.95 2.60 -5.30
CA VAL A 467 -16.13 3.42 -5.00
C VAL A 467 -16.27 4.47 -6.10
N HIS A 468 -17.49 4.64 -6.62
CA HIS A 468 -17.77 5.68 -7.61
C HIS A 468 -18.93 6.58 -7.22
N GLU A 469 -19.79 6.18 -6.27
CA GLU A 469 -20.94 6.98 -5.88
C GLU A 469 -21.32 6.77 -4.41
N LEU A 470 -21.88 7.83 -3.80
CA LEU A 470 -22.42 7.84 -2.45
C LEU A 470 -23.87 8.31 -2.49
N LEU A 471 -24.79 7.40 -2.14
CA LEU A 471 -26.22 7.67 -2.19
C LEU A 471 -26.81 7.81 -0.77
N PRO A 472 -27.81 8.68 -0.56
CA PRO A 472 -28.61 8.70 0.65
C PRO A 472 -29.25 7.33 0.92
N HIS A 473 -29.20 6.87 2.17
CA HIS A 473 -29.91 5.66 2.60
C HIS A 473 -30.56 5.89 3.97
N PRO A 474 -31.75 5.34 4.28
CA PRO A 474 -32.44 5.55 5.57
C PRO A 474 -31.58 5.22 6.82
N ARG A 475 -30.58 4.35 6.65
CA ARG A 475 -29.64 4.00 7.73
C ARG A 475 -28.37 4.85 7.77
N GLY A 476 -28.09 5.68 6.77
CA GLY A 476 -26.87 6.49 6.67
C GLY A 476 -26.53 6.77 5.21
N ALA A 477 -25.65 5.94 4.65
CA ALA A 477 -25.18 6.03 3.28
C ALA A 477 -25.26 4.68 2.60
N GLU A 478 -25.52 4.68 1.29
CA GLU A 478 -25.22 3.58 0.40
C GLU A 478 -23.95 3.91 -0.37
N VAL A 479 -22.94 3.04 -0.25
CA VAL A 479 -21.65 3.15 -0.92
C VAL A 479 -21.68 2.25 -2.14
N VAL A 480 -21.67 2.86 -3.32
CA VAL A 480 -21.72 2.14 -4.59
C VAL A 480 -20.30 1.92 -5.09
N THR A 481 -19.96 0.65 -5.27
CA THR A 481 -18.66 0.19 -5.78
C THR A 481 -18.84 -0.53 -7.10
N ALA A 482 -17.75 -0.73 -7.85
CA ALA A 482 -17.81 -1.45 -9.13
C ALA A 482 -18.43 -2.86 -9.05
N GLY A 483 -18.34 -3.53 -7.89
CA GLY A 483 -18.80 -4.90 -7.70
C GLY A 483 -19.97 -5.09 -6.73
N ALA A 484 -20.37 -4.06 -5.99
CA ALA A 484 -21.46 -4.14 -4.99
C ALA A 484 -21.94 -2.76 -4.52
N ALA A 485 -23.12 -2.71 -3.92
CA ALA A 485 -23.57 -1.60 -3.09
C ALA A 485 -23.64 -2.05 -1.63
N LEU A 486 -23.17 -1.23 -0.69
CA LEU A 486 -23.17 -1.54 0.74
C LEU A 486 -23.76 -0.39 1.54
N THR A 487 -24.55 -0.71 2.55
CA THR A 487 -25.03 0.31 3.50
C THR A 487 -24.05 0.49 4.65
N ALA A 488 -23.80 1.75 5.03
CA ALA A 488 -23.13 2.12 6.28
C ALA A 488 -23.94 3.18 7.05
N ALA A 489 -23.73 3.26 8.36
CA ALA A 489 -24.39 4.31 9.16
C ALA A 489 -23.77 5.70 8.93
N CYS A 490 -22.48 5.74 8.60
CA CYS A 490 -21.74 6.93 8.21
C CYS A 490 -20.65 6.57 7.18
N VAL A 491 -20.26 7.52 6.33
CA VAL A 491 -19.08 7.41 5.48
C VAL A 491 -18.04 8.45 5.88
N VAL A 492 -16.77 8.06 5.91
CA VAL A 492 -15.65 9.00 5.97
C VAL A 492 -15.02 9.12 4.59
N VAL A 493 -15.02 10.30 4.00
CA VAL A 493 -14.33 10.56 2.73
C VAL A 493 -12.94 11.11 3.03
N ALA A 494 -11.93 10.26 2.85
CA ALA A 494 -10.51 10.54 3.00
C ALA A 494 -9.72 10.30 1.71
N ALA A 495 -10.35 10.58 0.57
CA ALA A 495 -9.89 10.19 -0.76
C ALA A 495 -8.88 11.19 -1.40
N GLY A 496 -8.29 12.10 -0.62
CA GLY A 496 -7.33 13.09 -1.13
C GLY A 496 -7.89 13.87 -2.33
N SER A 497 -7.11 13.99 -3.41
CA SER A 497 -7.55 14.62 -4.67
C SER A 497 -8.66 13.90 -5.42
N GLY A 498 -9.04 12.69 -5.01
CA GLY A 498 -10.24 12.00 -5.49
C GLY A 498 -11.54 12.41 -4.78
N THR A 499 -11.45 13.18 -3.68
CA THR A 499 -12.63 13.66 -2.92
C THR A 499 -13.68 14.36 -3.79
N PRO A 500 -13.31 15.27 -4.74
CA PRO A 500 -14.29 15.93 -5.59
C PRO A 500 -15.07 14.98 -6.50
N ALA A 501 -14.51 13.81 -6.86
CA ALA A 501 -15.23 12.82 -7.68
C ALA A 501 -16.42 12.19 -6.94
N LEU A 502 -16.39 12.17 -5.60
CA LEU A 502 -17.48 11.63 -4.78
C LEU A 502 -18.44 12.71 -4.29
N LEU A 503 -17.94 13.91 -4.00
CA LEU A 503 -18.71 14.95 -3.32
C LEU A 503 -19.10 16.11 -4.23
N GLY A 504 -18.37 16.34 -5.32
CA GLY A 504 -18.61 17.46 -6.24
C GLY A 504 -18.79 18.79 -5.49
N ASP A 505 -19.84 19.52 -5.86
CA ASP A 505 -20.18 20.84 -5.29
C ASP A 505 -20.56 20.77 -3.80
N ARG A 506 -20.86 19.58 -3.27
CA ARG A 506 -21.13 19.43 -1.84
C ARG A 506 -19.89 19.64 -0.98
N LEU A 507 -18.69 19.53 -1.53
CA LEU A 507 -17.46 19.82 -0.79
C LEU A 507 -17.30 21.35 -0.61
N SER A 508 -18.11 21.91 0.28
CA SER A 508 -18.17 23.34 0.60
C SER A 508 -18.12 23.54 2.11
N PHE A 509 -17.18 24.36 2.60
CA PHE A 509 -17.06 24.67 4.03
C PHE A 509 -18.25 25.47 4.56
N ARG A 510 -18.82 26.29 3.70
CA ARG A 510 -19.98 27.16 3.94
C ARG A 510 -20.68 27.43 2.61
N PRO A 511 -21.97 27.79 2.62
CA PRO A 511 -22.64 28.27 1.41
C PRO A 511 -21.84 29.40 0.75
N GLY A 512 -21.51 29.24 -0.54
CA GLY A 512 -20.72 30.21 -1.30
C GLY A 512 -19.20 30.14 -1.11
N ALA A 513 -18.67 29.13 -0.40
CA ALA A 513 -17.23 28.88 -0.35
C ALA A 513 -16.66 28.59 -1.75
N GLN A 514 -15.38 28.92 -1.96
CA GLN A 514 -14.68 28.58 -3.20
C GLN A 514 -14.49 27.07 -3.33
N ALA A 515 -14.56 26.53 -4.55
CA ALA A 515 -14.32 25.11 -4.77
C ALA A 515 -12.88 24.70 -4.44
N SER A 516 -12.70 23.45 -4.00
CA SER A 516 -11.38 22.86 -3.85
C SER A 516 -10.67 22.77 -5.21
N ARG A 517 -9.34 22.93 -5.21
CA ARG A 517 -8.51 22.94 -6.41
C ARG A 517 -7.37 21.97 -6.28
N THR A 518 -7.03 21.28 -7.36
CA THR A 518 -5.82 20.46 -7.40
C THR A 518 -4.59 21.34 -7.54
N ARG A 519 -3.49 20.95 -6.89
CA ARG A 519 -2.20 21.66 -6.97
C ARG A 519 -1.08 20.68 -7.22
N ARG A 520 -0.17 21.01 -8.13
CA ARG A 520 1.02 20.20 -8.41
C ARG A 520 2.06 20.37 -7.29
N ILE A 521 2.69 19.26 -6.91
CA ILE A 521 3.92 19.25 -6.09
C ILE A 521 5.04 18.53 -6.84
N ARG A 522 6.28 18.99 -6.67
CA ARG A 522 7.50 18.35 -7.24
C ARG A 522 8.69 18.49 -6.31
N TYR A 523 9.57 17.51 -6.32
CA TYR A 523 10.89 17.57 -5.69
C TYR A 523 11.88 16.65 -6.40
N ALA A 524 13.15 16.97 -6.24
CA ALA A 524 14.27 16.19 -6.75
C ALA A 524 15.14 15.69 -5.59
N PHE A 525 15.87 14.62 -5.84
CA PHE A 525 16.94 14.13 -4.99
C PHE A 525 18.26 14.50 -5.65
N PHE A 526 19.11 15.19 -4.90
CA PHE A 526 20.48 15.51 -5.31
C PHE A 526 21.47 14.85 -4.35
N ASP A 527 22.60 14.37 -4.86
CA ASP A 527 23.64 13.78 -4.01
C ASP A 527 24.11 14.81 -2.97
N ARG A 528 23.96 14.47 -1.68
CA ARG A 528 24.32 15.36 -0.58
C ARG A 528 25.79 15.26 -0.20
N GLY A 529 26.48 14.19 -0.61
CA GLY A 529 27.78 13.80 -0.07
C GLY A 529 27.72 13.54 1.44
N GLY A 530 28.73 14.02 2.18
CA GLY A 530 28.82 13.86 3.63
C GLY A 530 28.01 14.88 4.47
N ARG A 531 27.23 15.77 3.85
CA ARG A 531 26.64 16.94 4.53
C ARG A 531 25.52 16.56 5.49
N GLU A 532 25.62 16.96 6.74
CA GLU A 532 24.59 16.75 7.75
C GLU A 532 23.67 17.96 7.83
N LEU A 533 22.43 17.79 7.37
CA LEU A 533 21.39 18.81 7.40
C LEU A 533 20.14 18.22 8.03
N PRO A 534 19.38 19.01 8.82
CA PRO A 534 18.10 18.57 9.32
C PRO A 534 17.06 18.65 8.20
N VAL A 535 15.81 18.37 8.56
CA VAL A 535 14.69 18.82 7.73
C VAL A 535 14.61 20.34 7.76
N VAL A 536 14.38 20.97 6.61
CA VAL A 536 14.27 22.42 6.48
C VAL A 536 13.01 22.76 5.71
N ASN A 537 12.26 23.74 6.23
CA ASN A 537 11.17 24.40 5.53
C ASN A 537 11.42 25.91 5.58
N ASP A 538 11.65 26.55 4.43
CA ASP A 538 11.97 27.97 4.34
C ASP A 538 10.71 28.77 3.99
N LEU A 539 10.17 29.53 4.94
CA LEU A 539 8.97 30.35 4.70
C LEU A 539 9.27 31.57 3.81
N THR A 540 10.53 32.01 3.73
CA THR A 540 10.92 33.19 2.94
C THR A 540 10.97 32.93 1.44
N THR A 541 11.24 31.68 1.05
CA THR A 541 11.34 31.26 -0.36
C THR A 541 10.34 30.18 -0.76
N GLY A 542 9.75 29.50 0.22
CA GLY A 542 8.90 28.32 0.05
C GLY A 542 9.67 27.03 -0.23
N VAL A 543 11.00 27.07 -0.38
CA VAL A 543 11.82 25.89 -0.60
C VAL A 543 11.84 25.02 0.66
N TRP A 544 11.87 23.71 0.46
CA TRP A 544 11.91 22.74 1.56
C TRP A 544 12.79 21.56 1.17
N GLY A 545 13.35 20.90 2.18
CA GLY A 545 14.23 19.78 1.92
C GLY A 545 14.60 19.00 3.16
N ARG A 546 15.15 17.81 2.96
CA ARG A 546 15.58 16.92 4.05
C ARG A 546 16.60 15.90 3.53
N PRO A 547 17.49 15.38 4.40
CA PRO A 547 18.38 14.28 4.02
C PRO A 547 17.59 13.00 3.66
N GLN A 548 18.07 12.21 2.71
CA GLN A 548 17.61 10.85 2.43
C GLN A 548 18.66 9.87 2.95
N LEU A 549 18.36 9.19 4.05
CA LEU A 549 19.28 8.25 4.69
C LEU A 549 19.06 6.79 4.26
N ASP A 550 17.88 6.50 3.74
CA ASP A 550 17.45 5.16 3.34
C ASP A 550 16.69 5.15 2.00
N GLY A 551 16.37 3.97 1.47
CA GLY A 551 15.64 3.83 0.20
C GLY A 551 16.49 4.08 -1.05
N GLU A 552 15.84 4.17 -2.20
CA GLU A 552 16.49 4.21 -3.52
C GLU A 552 17.38 5.43 -3.75
N ALA A 553 17.07 6.55 -3.09
CA ALA A 553 17.85 7.79 -3.16
C ALA A 553 18.71 8.01 -1.90
N ALA A 554 19.07 6.95 -1.16
CA ALA A 554 19.92 7.04 0.02
C ALA A 554 21.25 7.75 -0.31
N GLY A 555 21.68 8.64 0.59
CA GLY A 555 22.80 9.57 0.34
C GLY A 555 22.37 10.87 -0.36
N GLY A 556 21.14 10.98 -0.82
CA GLY A 556 20.60 12.20 -1.41
C GLY A 556 20.08 13.22 -0.40
N HIS A 557 19.72 14.39 -0.89
CA HIS A 557 18.93 15.42 -0.23
C HIS A 557 17.67 15.65 -1.07
N LEU A 558 16.51 15.36 -0.48
CA LEU A 558 15.23 15.69 -1.09
C LEU A 558 15.10 17.21 -1.06
N THR A 559 14.88 17.81 -2.23
CA THR A 559 14.74 19.25 -2.42
C THR A 559 13.47 19.55 -3.19
N GLY A 560 12.53 20.24 -2.57
CA GLY A 560 11.28 20.68 -3.17
C GLY A 560 11.23 22.19 -3.35
N ARG A 561 10.60 22.61 -4.44
CA ARG A 561 10.26 24.02 -4.70
C ARG A 561 8.78 24.10 -5.06
N PRO A 562 8.02 25.04 -4.48
CA PRO A 562 6.63 25.25 -4.85
C PRO A 562 6.50 25.65 -6.32
N VAL A 563 5.47 25.13 -6.98
CA VAL A 563 5.06 25.56 -8.32
C VAL A 563 3.67 26.19 -8.23
N ASP A 564 3.41 27.14 -9.12
CA ASP A 564 2.11 27.81 -9.23
C ASP A 564 1.25 27.14 -10.31
N GLU A 565 1.09 25.82 -10.18
CA GLU A 565 0.33 24.99 -11.12
C GLU A 565 -0.92 24.45 -10.45
N TRP A 566 -2.06 25.00 -10.85
CA TRP A 566 -3.37 24.74 -10.26
C TRP A 566 -4.33 24.12 -11.26
N ASN A 567 -5.38 23.47 -10.74
CA ASN A 567 -6.42 22.81 -11.54
C ASN A 567 -5.82 21.77 -12.49
N VAL A 568 -4.71 21.15 -12.07
CA VAL A 568 -3.99 20.15 -12.86
C VAL A 568 -4.65 18.78 -12.74
N PRO A 569 -4.48 17.91 -13.75
CA PRO A 569 -4.88 16.51 -13.65
C PRO A 569 -4.28 15.83 -12.42
N VAL A 570 -5.05 14.92 -11.83
CA VAL A 570 -4.62 14.18 -10.64
C VAL A 570 -3.73 13.02 -11.07
N VAL A 571 -2.42 13.24 -11.04
CA VAL A 571 -1.40 12.28 -11.50
C VAL A 571 -0.15 12.42 -10.65
N SER A 572 0.59 11.32 -10.48
CA SER A 572 1.89 11.28 -9.82
C SER A 572 2.89 10.54 -10.69
N GLY A 573 4.18 10.80 -10.47
CA GLY A 573 5.26 10.13 -11.19
C GLY A 573 6.61 10.32 -10.52
N ASP A 574 7.60 9.60 -11.03
CA ASP A 574 8.97 9.48 -10.53
C ASP A 574 10.03 10.04 -11.50
N THR A 575 9.57 10.74 -12.53
CA THR A 575 10.41 11.31 -13.57
C THR A 575 10.14 12.81 -13.67
N LEU A 576 11.21 13.59 -13.73
CA LEU A 576 11.18 15.04 -13.93
C LEU A 576 11.89 15.41 -15.23
N THR A 577 11.43 16.47 -15.89
CA THR A 577 12.12 17.05 -17.05
C THR A 577 13.33 17.87 -16.63
N GLU A 578 14.28 18.10 -17.54
CA GLU A 578 15.45 18.96 -17.27
C GLU A 578 15.06 20.36 -16.80
N GLU A 579 14.02 20.95 -17.39
CA GLU A 579 13.47 22.24 -16.97
C GLU A 579 12.94 22.21 -15.53
N GLN A 580 12.23 21.14 -15.15
CA GLN A 580 11.71 20.99 -13.79
C GLN A 580 12.86 20.81 -12.78
N ILE A 581 13.90 20.06 -13.14
CA ILE A 581 15.10 19.90 -12.32
C ILE A 581 15.82 21.24 -12.16
N ALA A 582 15.98 22.00 -13.26
CA ALA A 582 16.59 23.33 -13.25
C ALA A 582 15.79 24.33 -12.41
N HIS A 583 14.45 24.29 -12.47
CA HIS A 583 13.58 25.12 -11.65
C HIS A 583 13.78 24.85 -10.16
N ILE A 584 13.81 23.58 -9.75
CA ILE A 584 14.05 23.18 -8.36
C ILE A 584 15.45 23.63 -7.92
N ARG A 585 16.49 23.28 -8.70
CA ARG A 585 17.88 23.63 -8.40
C ARG A 585 18.07 25.14 -8.28
N GLY A 586 17.65 25.90 -9.28
CA GLY A 586 17.83 27.36 -9.32
C GLY A 586 17.16 28.09 -8.16
N GLY A 587 16.04 27.59 -7.64
CA GLY A 587 15.40 28.18 -6.46
C GLY A 587 16.00 27.74 -5.14
N ALA A 588 16.60 26.55 -5.09
CA ALA A 588 17.17 25.98 -3.89
C ALA A 588 18.64 26.38 -3.66
N VAL A 589 19.40 26.69 -4.72
CA VAL A 589 20.82 27.12 -4.66
C VAL A 589 21.05 28.30 -3.71
N PRO A 590 20.21 29.35 -3.66
CA PRO A 590 20.39 30.44 -2.68
C PRO A 590 20.35 29.97 -1.22
N ARG A 591 19.62 28.88 -0.93
CA ARG A 591 19.54 28.28 0.42
C ARG A 591 20.62 27.22 0.65
N TRP A 592 20.95 26.45 -0.38
CA TRP A 592 21.98 25.41 -0.37
C TRP A 592 22.94 25.58 -1.56
N PRO A 593 23.99 26.43 -1.44
CA PRO A 593 24.88 26.74 -2.56
C PRO A 593 25.55 25.51 -3.18
N TRP A 594 25.79 24.46 -2.39
CA TRP A 594 26.36 23.20 -2.88
C TRP A 594 25.46 22.45 -3.87
N LEU A 595 24.14 22.74 -3.89
CA LEU A 595 23.23 22.20 -4.91
C LEU A 595 23.55 22.66 -6.31
N ASP A 596 24.35 23.71 -6.52
CA ASP A 596 24.69 24.16 -7.87
C ASP A 596 25.38 23.06 -8.68
N ARG A 597 26.26 22.30 -8.00
CA ARG A 597 27.09 21.24 -8.62
C ARG A 597 26.69 19.81 -8.21
N ALA A 598 25.70 19.65 -7.34
CA ALA A 598 25.29 18.34 -6.83
C ALA A 598 24.67 17.47 -7.95
N PRO A 599 25.13 16.23 -8.17
CA PRO A 599 24.51 15.30 -9.11
C PRO A 599 23.01 15.11 -8.83
N PHE A 600 22.18 15.13 -9.88
CA PHE A 600 20.78 14.70 -9.78
C PHE A 600 20.71 13.17 -9.69
N MET A 601 19.88 12.66 -8.79
CA MET A 601 19.71 11.22 -8.57
C MET A 601 18.37 10.73 -9.12
N SER A 602 17.28 11.38 -8.72
CA SER A 602 15.92 11.05 -9.13
C SER A 602 14.97 12.19 -8.77
N GLY A 603 13.70 12.12 -9.18
CA GLY A 603 12.71 13.13 -8.83
C GLY A 603 11.32 12.55 -8.71
N ARG A 604 10.39 13.31 -8.13
CA ARG A 604 9.00 12.90 -8.03
C ARG A 604 8.08 14.10 -8.19
N PHE A 605 6.88 13.83 -8.67
CA PHE A 605 5.78 14.77 -8.65
C PHE A 605 4.50 14.10 -8.20
N GLY A 606 3.60 14.89 -7.64
CA GLY A 606 2.28 14.46 -7.20
C GLY A 606 1.24 15.55 -7.39
N THR A 607 0.01 15.26 -7.02
CA THR A 607 -1.08 16.22 -6.99
C THR A 607 -1.70 16.21 -5.60
N ASP A 608 -1.77 17.38 -4.99
CA ASP A 608 -2.50 17.61 -3.74
C ASP A 608 -3.90 18.17 -4.02
N LEU A 609 -4.77 18.09 -3.02
CA LEU A 609 -6.05 18.81 -3.01
C LEU A 609 -5.97 19.98 -2.04
N TYR A 610 -6.25 21.17 -2.54
CA TYR A 610 -6.23 22.40 -1.77
C TYR A 610 -7.63 22.96 -1.61
N HIS A 611 -7.92 23.51 -0.44
CA HIS A 611 -9.05 24.40 -0.26
C HIS A 611 -8.57 25.68 0.43
N PRO A 612 -9.03 26.89 0.02
CA PRO A 612 -8.58 28.16 0.58
C PRO A 612 -8.77 28.30 2.08
N ASP A 613 -9.85 27.73 2.62
CA ASP A 613 -10.17 27.78 4.05
C ASP A 613 -9.40 26.73 4.90
N GLY A 614 -8.45 25.99 4.29
CA GLY A 614 -7.66 24.96 4.97
C GLY A 614 -8.19 23.53 4.76
N PRO A 615 -7.72 22.55 5.56
CA PRO A 615 -8.20 21.16 5.44
C PRO A 615 -9.66 21.05 5.87
N PHE A 616 -10.44 20.27 5.13
CA PHE A 616 -11.81 19.95 5.52
C PHE A 616 -11.75 18.74 6.44
N LEU A 617 -12.01 18.97 7.72
CA LEU A 617 -12.02 17.95 8.75
C LEU A 617 -13.29 18.08 9.60
N GLY A 618 -14.24 17.17 9.41
CA GLY A 618 -15.49 17.15 10.17
C GLY A 618 -16.72 16.78 9.35
N LEU A 619 -17.90 17.04 9.92
CA LEU A 619 -19.19 16.67 9.33
C LEU A 619 -19.51 17.53 8.10
N LEU A 620 -19.89 16.87 7.01
CA LEU A 620 -20.50 17.51 5.86
C LEU A 620 -22.02 17.52 6.01
N SER A 621 -22.65 18.69 5.82
CA SER A 621 -24.10 18.84 5.92
C SER A 621 -24.86 18.09 4.81
N GLY A 622 -26.05 17.61 5.15
CA GLY A 622 -26.96 16.92 4.22
C GLY A 622 -26.72 15.41 4.13
N ASP A 623 -27.46 14.75 3.23
CA ASP A 623 -27.41 13.30 3.05
C ASP A 623 -26.58 12.88 1.83
N PRO A 624 -25.86 11.74 1.88
CA PRO A 624 -25.73 10.85 3.03
C PRO A 624 -24.84 11.42 4.14
N ARG A 625 -24.99 10.86 5.36
CA ARG A 625 -24.18 11.19 6.54
C ARG A 625 -22.69 10.98 6.27
N THR A 626 -21.98 12.09 6.11
CA THR A 626 -20.60 12.10 5.63
C THR A 626 -19.70 12.90 6.56
N VAL A 627 -18.60 12.30 7.00
CA VAL A 627 -17.46 13.01 7.58
C VAL A 627 -16.40 13.17 6.49
N VAL A 628 -15.82 14.34 6.34
CA VAL A 628 -14.75 14.61 5.39
C VAL A 628 -13.45 14.76 6.16
N ALA A 629 -12.40 14.14 5.63
CA ALA A 629 -11.02 14.32 6.04
C ALA A 629 -10.20 14.49 4.75
N ALA A 630 -10.14 15.70 4.20
CA ALA A 630 -9.50 15.99 2.92
C ALA A 630 -8.95 17.43 2.83
N CYS A 631 -8.49 17.81 1.63
CA CYS A 631 -8.04 19.17 1.30
C CYS A 631 -6.76 19.66 2.01
N TRP A 632 -5.86 18.75 2.39
CA TRP A 632 -4.51 19.14 2.78
C TRP A 632 -3.63 19.42 1.57
N SER A 633 -2.95 20.57 1.58
CA SER A 633 -1.81 20.84 0.71
C SER A 633 -0.52 20.77 1.54
N GLY A 634 0.31 19.75 1.31
CA GLY A 634 1.62 19.58 1.95
C GLY A 634 1.65 19.21 3.44
N ALA A 635 0.53 19.28 4.17
CA ALA A 635 0.50 19.05 5.62
C ALA A 635 -0.11 17.71 6.07
N GLY A 636 -0.91 17.06 5.22
CA GLY A 636 -1.77 15.93 5.63
C GLY A 636 -1.04 14.71 6.18
N PHE A 637 0.23 14.51 5.80
CA PHE A 637 1.03 13.38 6.27
C PHE A 637 1.32 13.45 7.77
N LYS A 638 2.02 14.49 8.21
CA LYS A 638 2.41 14.62 9.63
C LYS A 638 1.22 14.84 10.55
N THR A 639 0.14 15.45 10.04
CA THR A 639 -1.09 15.70 10.78
C THR A 639 -2.06 14.51 10.79
N ALA A 640 -1.74 13.39 10.11
CA ALA A 640 -2.69 12.28 9.96
C ALA A 640 -3.19 11.67 11.29
N PRO A 641 -2.35 11.44 12.32
CA PRO A 641 -2.85 10.95 13.61
C PRO A 641 -3.86 11.89 14.29
N GLY A 642 -3.55 13.19 14.37
CA GLY A 642 -4.47 14.18 14.93
C GLY A 642 -5.75 14.33 14.10
N ALA A 643 -5.64 14.31 12.77
CA ALA A 643 -6.79 14.34 11.88
C ALA A 643 -7.68 13.09 12.06
N ALA A 644 -7.08 11.92 12.29
CA ALA A 644 -7.81 10.70 12.56
C ALA A 644 -8.63 10.78 13.86
N ALA A 645 -8.04 11.31 14.93
CA ALA A 645 -8.72 11.50 16.20
C ALA A 645 -9.94 12.45 16.05
N GLU A 646 -9.80 13.58 15.36
CA GLU A 646 -10.90 14.51 15.15
C GLU A 646 -12.00 13.94 14.22
N ALA A 647 -11.61 13.24 13.16
CA ALA A 647 -12.57 12.56 12.29
C ALA A 647 -13.34 11.46 13.03
N ALA A 648 -12.67 10.68 13.88
CA ALA A 648 -13.31 9.67 14.71
C ALA A 648 -14.32 10.29 15.69
N ALA A 649 -13.95 11.40 16.34
CA ALA A 649 -14.85 12.14 17.21
C ALA A 649 -16.08 12.68 16.45
N ALA A 650 -15.91 13.16 15.21
CA ALA A 650 -17.02 13.60 14.37
C ALA A 650 -17.96 12.44 14.01
N VAL A 651 -17.41 11.27 13.69
CA VAL A 651 -18.19 10.05 13.44
C VAL A 651 -18.98 9.65 14.69
N ASP A 652 -18.32 9.64 15.86
CA ASP A 652 -18.96 9.27 17.13
C ASP A 652 -20.09 10.24 17.50
N TYR A 653 -19.92 11.53 17.26
CA TYR A 653 -20.99 12.52 17.45
C TYR A 653 -22.21 12.20 16.57
N VAL A 654 -21.98 11.91 15.29
CA VAL A 654 -23.05 11.60 14.32
C VAL A 654 -23.77 10.29 14.64
N LEU A 655 -23.03 9.28 15.08
CA LEU A 655 -23.59 7.96 15.43
C LEU A 655 -24.21 7.94 16.83
N GLY A 656 -23.63 8.67 17.80
CA GLY A 656 -24.09 8.78 19.18
C GLY A 656 -25.41 9.52 19.35
N ALA A 657 -25.67 10.55 18.53
CA ALA A 657 -26.97 11.23 18.46
C ALA A 657 -28.14 10.26 18.18
N ARG A 658 -27.85 9.12 17.55
CA ARG A 658 -28.83 8.07 17.23
C ARG A 658 -29.19 7.17 18.41
N ALA A 659 -28.28 6.96 19.36
CA ALA A 659 -28.59 6.21 20.60
C ALA A 659 -29.62 6.97 21.45
N GLY A 660 -29.46 8.29 21.56
CA GLY A 660 -30.42 9.17 22.23
C GLY A 660 -31.77 9.29 21.52
N ALA A 661 -31.79 9.31 20.18
CA ALA A 661 -33.03 9.37 19.40
C ALA A 661 -33.83 8.04 19.41
N ARG A 662 -33.16 6.88 19.38
CA ARG A 662 -33.82 5.57 19.54
C ARG A 662 -34.40 5.37 20.94
N ALA A 663 -33.72 5.85 21.99
CA ALA A 663 -34.22 5.80 23.35
C ALA A 663 -35.49 6.67 23.55
N ARG A 664 -35.67 7.74 22.76
CA ARG A 664 -36.84 8.63 22.81
C ARG A 664 -37.99 8.23 21.87
N ALA A 665 -37.73 7.37 20.88
CA ALA A 665 -38.75 6.86 19.97
C ALA A 665 -39.32 5.49 20.41
N GLY A 666 -38.72 4.87 21.44
CA GLY A 666 -39.19 3.64 22.08
C GLY A 666 -39.72 3.84 23.51
N ALA A 667 -39.89 5.10 23.93
CA ALA A 667 -40.61 5.52 25.13
C ALA A 667 -41.81 6.36 24.69
#